data_AF-A0A7S1A575-F1
#
_entry.id   AF-A0A7S1A575-F1
#
_cell.length_a   1.000
_cell.length_b   1.000
_cell.length_c   1.000
_cell.angle_alpha   90.00
_cell.angle_beta   90.00
_cell.angle_gamma   90.00
#
_symmetry.space_group_name_H-M   'P 1'
#
loop_
_entity.id
_entity.type
_entity.pdbx_description
1 polymer ?
#
loop_
_entity_poly.entity_id
_entity_poly.type
_entity_poly.pdbx_seq_one_letter_code
_entity_poly.pdbx_strand_id
1 'polypeptide(L)'
;MFDLFETFLRVIAFIINTVSQTVPRYICVRVPLMPQLLCGGMFYLFTQALALLLIVGNGMIASLSTQVVHSAMEDTVPFFDRPLRALVVFYVYYCVFDFGYYFGYSMWTAAWEGAYDFPTVRLLILGKRSGETARDTATQTYSGEEDDSVSVTESPPNKAHTGSLHRRGVRRQMVIVIPWIMLVSLVTFMLAMLTHCQGWLGNSAGQDFTCAMFDPAARLNRNLRVAIFIMTCQLFQAWTAIFPSWCTAVIHAKQRLLSTACTVKLLLLLPLLLMRMSLWILKPVGLGLPQHLLYLGVPQYMIDNMVNMPHMDYVMDCGLIAGISSWLLLLNFVVSHPDNIGLSGFSVESLSQDYHIHTTMFKFTLLFWQTLHMLRGCVAHGLEHMMNDLVTITLIYPMLFCLIWTVTFVMIRVSLYKLGGRHQKLLFALGSTVLILVSWLLCELVDRGAYPLLTMFVWMHLCRQGLSMMHRWAKWATTMTRVTLRRRSTQIRFCTDPTRAESAQRRVSYQLQRQVGRLIVRIFLISVASFAAILVLCAVMATLQQRSGFFVEEGIIRWRPVDAGIQITNAGASVLTLTTHNASWKGNSTKVMRTDESGLVDVMGRSPSYAICGHQWHALQLVDFTLLSLLPYFKPTDHNNLPELLRRLMPHMDITITRLPGKHTRRRPWMELLLRRGEEEITIVVVAGTLVDRVEDYLENIRMWTEPVVLHIFQTVFPTIRAWPRSTTALVIGTMHQLLASMAVPDNQWQYREVLEHVRGIPVDREVVLTGHSLGGGIALIVGALSRRLAIAIQPPGVYHTLAKHQAQQDDTEIHVLHQKSFSLIVEGDVIQHFDHHGGLVQTLMCDQTDKSMTMGCHLLEGAICHLLWHCGDEAQRFTACQHEYQPMRMTMSVLNAVSDFISNTWRSSQIYQGMPELQSVIIAGVAVSASFVARYGAPWASSTPS
;
A
#
# COMPACT_ATOMS: atom_id res chain seq x y z
N MET A 1 -35.46 26.54 -39.27
CA MET A 1 -35.00 25.42 -38.40
C MET A 1 -33.49 25.22 -38.45
N PHE A 2 -32.85 25.18 -39.63
CA PHE A 2 -31.39 25.04 -39.76
C PHE A 2 -30.60 26.19 -39.08
N ASP A 3 -31.02 27.45 -39.26
CA ASP A 3 -30.33 28.60 -38.63
C ASP A 3 -30.48 28.63 -37.09
N LEU A 4 -31.64 28.22 -36.58
CA LEU A 4 -31.88 28.10 -35.14
C LEU A 4 -30.99 27.01 -34.52
N PHE A 5 -30.84 25.89 -35.23
CA PHE A 5 -29.96 24.78 -34.88
C PHE A 5 -28.49 25.19 -34.86
N GLU A 6 -28.05 25.91 -35.89
CA GLU A 6 -26.67 26.40 -36.00
C GLU A 6 -26.35 27.39 -34.86
N THR A 7 -27.26 28.32 -34.60
CA THR A 7 -27.14 29.31 -33.52
C THR A 7 -27.04 28.61 -32.16
N PHE A 8 -27.90 27.62 -31.91
CA PHE A 8 -27.91 26.85 -30.67
C PHE A 8 -26.57 26.10 -30.45
N LEU A 9 -26.07 25.39 -31.46
CA LEU A 9 -24.79 24.69 -31.38
C LEU A 9 -23.62 25.66 -31.13
N ARG A 10 -23.61 26.83 -31.79
CA ARG A 10 -22.58 27.85 -31.58
C ARG A 10 -22.61 28.42 -30.15
N VAL A 11 -23.80 28.64 -29.57
CA VAL A 11 -23.94 29.09 -28.17
C VAL A 11 -23.42 28.02 -27.20
N ILE A 12 -23.78 26.75 -27.39
CA ILE A 12 -23.26 25.67 -26.54
C ILE A 12 -21.74 25.55 -26.68
N ALA A 13 -21.21 25.59 -27.89
CA ALA A 13 -19.78 25.52 -28.13
C ALA A 13 -19.03 26.70 -27.47
N PHE A 14 -19.62 27.90 -27.50
CA PHE A 14 -19.08 29.08 -26.80
C PHE A 14 -19.04 28.86 -25.28
N ILE A 15 -20.13 28.37 -24.68
CA ILE A 15 -20.18 28.07 -23.24
C ILE A 15 -19.15 27.01 -22.87
N ILE A 16 -19.10 25.90 -23.62
CA ILE A 16 -18.15 24.80 -23.42
C ILE A 16 -16.72 25.31 -23.50
N ASN A 17 -16.36 26.06 -24.55
CA ASN A 17 -15.00 26.59 -24.72
C ASN A 17 -14.65 27.64 -23.66
N THR A 18 -15.64 28.41 -23.20
CA THR A 18 -15.42 29.39 -22.11
C THR A 18 -15.07 28.67 -20.81
N VAL A 19 -15.85 27.66 -20.43
CA VAL A 19 -15.68 26.89 -19.19
C VAL A 19 -14.45 25.98 -19.25
N SER A 20 -14.23 25.26 -20.35
CA SER A 20 -13.15 24.27 -20.45
C SER A 20 -11.80 24.89 -20.82
N GLN A 21 -11.78 26.01 -21.55
CA GLN A 21 -10.54 26.62 -22.02
C GLN A 21 -10.29 28.02 -21.45
N THR A 22 -11.22 28.95 -21.63
CA THR A 22 -10.97 30.38 -21.38
C THR A 22 -10.76 30.68 -19.90
N VAL A 23 -11.64 30.17 -19.02
CA VAL A 23 -11.56 30.39 -17.58
C VAL A 23 -10.30 29.76 -16.98
N PRO A 24 -9.98 28.46 -17.21
CA PRO A 24 -8.74 27.88 -16.70
C PRO A 24 -7.48 28.56 -17.24
N ARG A 25 -7.45 28.95 -18.52
CA ARG A 25 -6.33 29.69 -19.11
C ARG A 25 -6.12 31.03 -18.39
N TYR A 26 -7.20 31.77 -18.15
CA TYR A 26 -7.14 33.05 -17.43
C TYR A 26 -6.54 32.89 -16.03
N ILE A 27 -7.01 31.90 -15.27
CA ILE A 27 -6.51 31.61 -13.92
C ILE A 27 -5.03 31.23 -13.95
N CYS A 28 -4.65 30.30 -14.84
CA CYS A 28 -3.27 29.80 -14.93
C CYS A 28 -2.27 30.88 -15.36
N VAL A 29 -2.67 31.85 -16.18
CA VAL A 29 -1.81 32.95 -16.62
C VAL A 29 -1.70 34.05 -15.56
N ARG A 30 -2.76 34.32 -14.80
CA ARG A 30 -2.79 35.40 -13.81
C ARG A 30 -2.09 35.06 -12.50
N VAL A 31 -2.00 33.79 -12.14
CA VAL A 31 -1.38 33.36 -10.88
C VAL A 31 0.06 32.85 -11.16
N PRO A 32 1.11 33.63 -10.80
CA PRO A 32 2.49 33.37 -11.26
C PRO A 32 3.08 32.03 -10.79
N LEU A 33 2.64 31.51 -9.63
CA LEU A 33 3.09 30.22 -9.08
C LEU A 33 2.21 29.03 -9.48
N MET A 34 1.10 29.26 -10.21
CA MET A 34 0.13 28.22 -10.51
C MET A 34 0.72 27.04 -11.30
N PRO A 35 1.50 27.23 -12.38
CA PRO A 35 2.09 26.09 -13.10
C PRO A 35 2.96 25.19 -12.22
N GLN A 36 3.72 25.78 -11.29
CA GLN A 36 4.60 25.05 -10.37
C GLN A 36 3.78 24.27 -9.33
N LEU A 37 2.75 24.89 -8.75
CA LEU A 37 1.83 24.24 -7.82
C LEU A 37 1.07 23.09 -8.48
N LEU A 38 0.60 23.28 -9.72
CA LEU A 38 -0.11 22.24 -10.46
C LEU A 38 0.80 21.06 -10.84
N CYS A 39 2.05 21.33 -11.22
CA CYS A 39 3.04 20.27 -11.47
C CYS A 39 3.38 19.52 -10.18
N GLY A 40 3.64 20.24 -9.09
CA GLY A 40 3.93 19.67 -7.78
C GLY A 40 2.77 18.82 -7.26
N GLY A 41 1.53 19.32 -7.38
CA GLY A 41 0.32 18.59 -6.99
C GLY A 41 0.10 17.31 -7.80
N MET A 42 0.24 17.35 -9.13
CA MET A 42 0.14 16.13 -9.95
C MET A 42 1.24 15.13 -9.59
N PHE A 43 2.49 15.58 -9.43
CA PHE A 43 3.59 14.70 -9.04
C PHE A 43 3.33 14.07 -7.66
N TYR A 44 2.89 14.88 -6.69
CA TYR A 44 2.54 14.46 -5.34
C TYR A 44 1.52 13.32 -5.35
N LEU A 45 0.41 13.50 -6.08
CA LEU A 45 -0.66 12.49 -6.21
C LEU A 45 -0.12 11.13 -6.68
N PHE A 46 0.71 11.13 -7.72
CA PHE A 46 1.28 9.87 -8.24
C PHE A 46 2.31 9.27 -7.28
N THR A 47 3.13 10.08 -6.61
CA THR A 47 4.10 9.57 -5.63
C THR A 47 3.43 9.02 -4.37
N GLN A 48 2.33 9.62 -3.92
CA GLN A 48 1.55 9.13 -2.80
C GLN A 48 0.86 7.80 -3.14
N ALA A 49 0.27 7.69 -4.34
CA ALA A 49 -0.30 6.44 -4.82
C ALA A 49 0.76 5.33 -4.93
N LEU A 50 1.96 5.67 -5.40
CA LEU A 50 3.09 4.74 -5.43
C LEU A 50 3.48 4.32 -4.01
N ALA A 51 3.58 5.24 -3.06
CA ALA A 51 3.87 4.92 -1.66
C ALA A 51 2.86 3.92 -1.10
N LEU A 52 1.56 4.14 -1.28
CA LEU A 52 0.50 3.22 -0.85
C LEU A 52 0.63 1.82 -1.48
N LEU A 53 0.90 1.73 -2.79
CA LEU A 53 1.15 0.45 -3.46
C LEU A 53 2.39 -0.27 -2.90
N LEU A 54 3.40 0.49 -2.47
CA LEU A 54 4.59 -0.07 -1.84
C LEU A 54 4.30 -0.65 -0.46
N ILE A 55 3.42 -0.04 0.33
CA ILE A 55 2.97 -0.62 1.61
C ILE A 55 2.30 -1.98 1.32
N VAL A 56 1.42 -2.05 0.31
CA VAL A 56 0.75 -3.31 -0.09
C VAL A 56 1.79 -4.36 -0.48
N GLY A 57 2.80 -3.96 -1.28
CA GLY A 57 3.89 -4.83 -1.68
C GLY A 57 4.67 -5.39 -0.48
N ASN A 58 4.97 -4.56 0.52
CA ASN A 58 5.66 -5.00 1.74
C ASN A 58 4.83 -5.98 2.56
N GLY A 59 3.53 -5.70 2.76
CA GLY A 59 2.62 -6.63 3.44
C GLY A 59 2.52 -7.97 2.71
N MET A 60 2.45 -7.94 1.38
CA MET A 60 2.43 -9.16 0.55
C MET A 60 3.72 -9.96 0.68
N ILE A 61 4.88 -9.30 0.66
CA ILE A 61 6.18 -9.96 0.89
C ILE A 61 6.20 -10.62 2.27
N ALA A 62 5.79 -9.90 3.31
CA ALA A 62 5.80 -10.41 4.67
C ALA A 62 4.95 -11.67 4.82
N SER A 63 3.70 -11.62 4.37
CA SER A 63 2.80 -12.77 4.49
C SER A 63 3.14 -13.90 3.51
N LEU A 64 3.67 -13.62 2.32
CA LEU A 64 4.08 -14.67 1.38
C LEU A 64 5.32 -15.41 1.89
N SER A 65 6.30 -14.68 2.43
CA SER A 65 7.54 -15.26 2.94
C SER A 65 7.27 -16.31 4.00
N THR A 66 6.31 -16.06 4.89
CA THR A 66 5.92 -17.01 5.93
C THR A 66 5.09 -18.16 5.38
N GLN A 67 4.12 -17.89 4.50
CA GLN A 67 3.27 -18.93 3.93
C GLN A 67 4.03 -19.92 3.06
N VAL A 68 5.02 -19.46 2.29
CA VAL A 68 5.84 -20.33 1.44
C VAL A 68 6.73 -21.23 2.28
N VAL A 69 7.34 -20.69 3.33
CA VAL A 69 8.18 -21.48 4.23
C VAL A 69 7.34 -22.52 4.98
N HIS A 70 6.19 -22.13 5.53
CA HIS A 70 5.27 -23.07 6.18
C HIS A 70 4.75 -24.11 5.17
N SER A 71 4.37 -23.62 3.99
CA SER A 71 4.05 -24.34 2.74
C SER A 71 4.92 -25.54 2.46
N ALA A 72 6.20 -25.23 2.28
CA ALA A 72 7.22 -26.18 1.88
C ALA A 72 7.67 -27.11 3.00
N MET A 73 7.25 -26.84 4.24
CA MET A 73 7.64 -27.58 5.44
C MET A 73 6.42 -28.24 6.12
N GLU A 74 5.32 -28.47 5.41
CA GLU A 74 4.21 -29.31 5.88
C GLU A 74 4.40 -30.78 5.44
N ASP A 75 4.33 -31.71 6.39
CA ASP A 75 4.66 -33.13 6.18
C ASP A 75 3.56 -33.95 5.46
N THR A 76 2.42 -33.33 5.11
CA THR A 76 1.19 -34.03 4.70
C THR A 76 1.01 -34.24 3.19
N VAL A 77 1.90 -33.71 2.34
CA VAL A 77 1.80 -33.79 0.87
C VAL A 77 2.82 -34.81 0.31
N PRO A 78 2.51 -35.65 -0.70
CA PRO A 78 3.47 -36.60 -1.28
C PRO A 78 4.74 -35.93 -1.88
N PHE A 79 5.88 -36.63 -1.77
CA PHE A 79 7.25 -36.14 -2.04
C PHE A 79 7.48 -35.54 -3.45
N PHE A 80 6.84 -36.10 -4.49
CA PHE A 80 7.04 -35.62 -5.88
C PHE A 80 6.25 -34.35 -6.23
N ASP A 81 5.17 -34.04 -5.51
CA ASP A 81 4.32 -32.87 -5.80
C ASP A 81 4.82 -31.58 -5.12
N ARG A 82 5.60 -31.71 -4.03
CA ARG A 82 6.11 -30.57 -3.25
C ARG A 82 6.97 -29.57 -4.04
N PRO A 83 8.03 -29.97 -4.78
CA PRO A 83 8.89 -29.01 -5.45
C PRO A 83 8.17 -28.32 -6.62
N LEU A 84 7.35 -29.06 -7.37
CA LEU A 84 6.59 -28.50 -8.49
C LEU A 84 5.54 -27.50 -7.98
N ARG A 85 4.77 -27.85 -6.94
CA ARG A 85 3.76 -26.95 -6.35
C ARG A 85 4.42 -25.72 -5.75
N ALA A 86 5.54 -25.85 -5.04
CA ALA A 86 6.30 -24.71 -4.53
C ALA A 86 6.78 -23.79 -5.67
N LEU A 87 7.34 -24.36 -6.75
CA LEU A 87 7.75 -23.59 -7.94
C LEU A 87 6.58 -22.86 -8.60
N VAL A 88 5.40 -23.49 -8.69
CA VAL A 88 4.20 -22.86 -9.24
C VAL A 88 3.70 -21.74 -8.32
N VAL A 89 3.70 -21.94 -6.99
CA VAL A 89 3.39 -20.88 -6.01
C VAL A 89 4.33 -19.68 -6.21
N PHE A 90 5.64 -19.92 -6.27
CA PHE A 90 6.63 -18.87 -6.53
C PHE A 90 6.38 -18.18 -7.86
N TYR A 91 6.06 -18.92 -8.93
CA TYR A 91 5.78 -18.35 -10.24
C TYR A 91 4.52 -17.47 -10.24
N VAL A 92 3.44 -17.94 -9.62
CA VAL A 92 2.18 -17.21 -9.49
C VAL A 92 2.41 -15.87 -8.77
N TYR A 93 3.08 -15.89 -7.62
CA TYR A 93 3.37 -14.65 -6.89
C TYR A 93 4.46 -13.79 -7.54
N TYR A 94 5.42 -14.40 -8.25
CA TYR A 94 6.34 -13.67 -9.12
C TYR A 94 5.57 -12.89 -10.19
N CYS A 95 4.49 -13.44 -10.77
CA CYS A 95 3.64 -12.72 -11.72
C CYS A 95 2.99 -11.49 -11.08
N VAL A 96 2.51 -11.60 -9.83
CA VAL A 96 1.95 -10.48 -9.07
C VAL A 96 3.01 -9.40 -8.81
N PHE A 97 4.20 -9.77 -8.35
CA PHE A 97 5.30 -8.82 -8.14
C PHE A 97 5.79 -8.18 -9.44
N ASP A 98 5.94 -8.96 -10.53
CA ASP A 98 6.32 -8.45 -11.85
C ASP A 98 5.28 -7.42 -12.32
N PHE A 99 3.99 -7.74 -12.18
CA PHE A 99 2.91 -6.79 -12.48
C PHE A 99 3.00 -5.53 -11.62
N GLY A 100 3.08 -5.66 -10.29
CA GLY A 100 3.19 -4.53 -9.36
C GLY A 100 4.39 -3.64 -9.66
N TYR A 101 5.54 -4.21 -10.00
CA TYR A 101 6.73 -3.48 -10.42
C TYR A 101 6.51 -2.71 -11.73
N TYR A 102 5.99 -3.35 -12.78
CA TYR A 102 5.73 -2.65 -14.05
C TYR A 102 4.68 -1.56 -13.90
N PHE A 103 3.67 -1.82 -13.08
CA PHE A 103 2.62 -0.87 -12.82
C PHE A 103 3.14 0.33 -12.02
N GLY A 104 3.92 0.11 -10.95
CA GLY A 104 4.62 1.15 -10.21
C GLY A 104 5.60 1.94 -11.09
N TYR A 105 6.34 1.27 -11.98
CA TYR A 105 7.21 1.92 -12.96
C TYR A 105 6.41 2.80 -13.95
N SER A 106 5.24 2.32 -14.37
CA SER A 106 4.34 3.09 -15.25
C SER A 106 3.79 4.32 -14.55
N MET A 107 3.43 4.19 -13.27
CA MET A 107 2.99 5.30 -12.42
C MET A 107 4.10 6.32 -12.18
N TRP A 108 5.32 5.86 -11.86
CA TRP A 108 6.50 6.70 -11.77
C TRP A 108 6.77 7.45 -13.08
N THR A 109 6.71 6.74 -14.22
CA THR A 109 6.91 7.34 -15.54
C THR A 109 5.82 8.36 -15.85
N ALA A 110 4.56 8.07 -15.55
CA ALA A 110 3.44 8.99 -15.72
C ALA A 110 3.58 10.25 -14.85
N ALA A 111 4.09 10.13 -13.62
CA ALA A 111 4.38 11.26 -12.75
C ALA A 111 5.39 12.22 -13.39
N TRP A 112 6.48 11.68 -13.94
CA TRP A 112 7.51 12.48 -14.62
C TRP A 112 7.01 13.04 -15.96
N GLU A 113 6.26 12.28 -16.74
CA GLU A 113 5.61 12.80 -17.94
C GLU A 113 4.67 13.97 -17.58
N GLY A 114 3.91 13.85 -16.48
CA GLY A 114 3.09 14.94 -15.96
C GLY A 114 3.92 16.17 -15.57
N ALA A 115 5.00 15.99 -14.80
CA ALA A 115 5.86 17.09 -14.37
C ALA A 115 6.52 17.84 -15.55
N TYR A 116 6.77 17.16 -16.68
CA TYR A 116 7.49 17.70 -17.85
C TYR A 116 6.61 17.89 -19.10
N ASP A 117 5.31 18.11 -18.92
CA ASP A 117 4.38 18.46 -20.00
C ASP A 117 4.23 17.38 -21.09
N PHE A 118 4.21 16.12 -20.66
CA PHE A 118 3.91 14.91 -21.45
C PHE A 118 4.69 14.81 -22.77
N PRO A 119 6.04 14.82 -22.74
CA PRO A 119 6.88 14.82 -23.94
C PRO A 119 6.60 13.62 -24.86
N THR A 120 6.26 12.46 -24.31
CA THR A 120 5.93 11.26 -25.11
C THR A 120 4.62 11.45 -25.87
N VAL A 121 3.58 11.95 -25.21
CA VAL A 121 2.27 12.22 -25.82
C VAL A 121 2.42 13.28 -26.91
N ARG A 122 3.18 14.34 -26.63
CA ARG A 122 3.52 15.38 -27.60
C ARG A 122 4.19 14.80 -28.84
N LEU A 123 5.16 13.89 -28.69
CA LEU A 123 5.83 13.25 -29.82
C LEU A 123 4.88 12.34 -30.63
N LEU A 124 3.96 11.64 -29.96
CA LEU A 124 2.96 10.82 -30.62
C LEU A 124 1.95 11.64 -31.42
N ILE A 125 1.56 12.82 -30.91
CA ILE A 125 0.63 13.73 -31.58
C ILE A 125 1.33 14.55 -32.66
N LEU A 126 2.45 15.21 -32.38
CA LEU A 126 3.10 16.10 -33.36
C LEU A 126 3.93 15.34 -34.40
N GLY A 127 4.50 14.17 -34.04
CA GLY A 127 5.47 13.45 -34.87
C GLY A 127 6.85 14.13 -34.89
N LYS A 128 7.86 13.46 -35.46
CA LYS A 128 9.24 13.98 -35.55
C LYS A 128 9.30 15.11 -36.59
N ARG A 129 9.84 16.29 -36.23
CA ARG A 129 9.97 17.48 -37.10
C ARG A 129 10.91 17.15 -38.28
N SER A 130 10.53 17.50 -39.50
CA SER A 130 11.30 17.27 -40.74
C SER A 130 12.66 17.97 -40.78
N GLY A 131 12.91 18.96 -39.91
CA GLY A 131 14.20 19.65 -39.79
C GLY A 131 15.32 18.84 -39.12
N GLU A 132 15.00 17.76 -38.39
CA GLU A 132 16.04 16.87 -37.83
C GLU A 132 16.64 15.93 -38.88
N THR A 133 15.94 15.66 -39.98
CA THR A 133 16.49 14.87 -41.09
C THR A 133 17.44 15.67 -41.98
N ALA A 134 17.30 17.00 -42.06
CA ALA A 134 18.13 17.86 -42.92
C ALA A 134 19.51 18.16 -42.30
N ARG A 135 19.63 18.22 -40.96
CA ARG A 135 20.92 18.41 -40.28
C ARG A 135 21.77 17.15 -40.17
N ASP A 136 21.15 15.96 -40.12
CA ASP A 136 21.89 14.69 -40.12
C ASP A 136 22.49 14.36 -41.50
N THR A 137 21.98 14.95 -42.59
CA THR A 137 22.58 14.86 -43.94
C THR A 137 23.66 15.92 -44.20
N ALA A 138 23.59 17.07 -43.52
CA ALA A 138 24.58 18.14 -43.65
C ALA A 138 25.97 17.80 -43.02
N THR A 139 26.08 16.71 -42.26
CA THR A 139 27.35 16.17 -41.76
C THR A 139 28.04 15.16 -42.71
N GLN A 140 27.50 14.97 -43.92
CA GLN A 140 28.14 14.18 -44.98
C GLN A 140 28.10 14.94 -46.31
N THR A 141 28.79 16.07 -46.40
CA THR A 141 29.23 16.64 -47.70
C THR A 141 30.25 17.74 -47.43
N TYR A 142 31.52 17.35 -47.36
CA TYR A 142 32.65 18.24 -47.60
C TYR A 142 33.59 17.54 -48.58
N SER A 143 33.35 17.79 -49.86
CA SER A 143 34.29 17.65 -50.98
C SER A 143 33.57 18.22 -52.19
N GLY A 144 34.08 19.34 -52.72
CA GLY A 144 33.41 20.16 -53.73
C GLY A 144 33.49 19.62 -55.16
N GLU A 145 32.73 20.27 -56.03
CA GLU A 145 33.14 20.81 -57.35
C GLU A 145 31.93 21.54 -57.96
N GLU A 146 32.22 22.61 -58.70
CA GLU A 146 31.28 23.37 -59.54
C GLU A 146 30.78 22.51 -60.71
N ASP A 147 29.49 22.58 -61.06
CA ASP A 147 29.04 22.85 -62.44
C ASP A 147 27.50 22.98 -62.58
N ASP A 148 27.13 23.50 -63.74
CA ASP A 148 25.93 24.22 -64.17
C ASP A 148 24.52 23.58 -64.10
N SER A 149 23.55 24.51 -64.12
CA SER A 149 22.14 24.47 -64.58
C SER A 149 21.45 23.12 -64.80
N VAL A 150 20.40 22.83 -64.01
CA VAL A 150 19.34 21.86 -64.39
C VAL A 150 17.95 22.35 -63.97
N SER A 151 17.07 22.36 -64.97
CA SER A 151 15.64 22.65 -64.97
C SER A 151 14.82 21.83 -63.96
N VAL A 152 13.88 22.50 -63.28
CA VAL A 152 12.85 21.89 -62.43
C VAL A 152 11.83 21.14 -63.28
N THR A 153 11.95 19.82 -63.36
CA THR A 153 10.84 18.93 -63.75
C THR A 153 10.22 18.33 -62.49
N GLU A 154 8.94 18.64 -62.26
CA GLU A 154 8.13 18.01 -61.22
C GLU A 154 8.03 16.50 -61.46
N SER A 155 8.65 15.72 -60.57
CA SER A 155 8.48 14.27 -60.53
C SER A 155 7.33 13.91 -59.57
N PRO A 156 6.52 12.88 -59.88
CA PRO A 156 5.35 12.55 -59.08
C PRO A 156 5.75 12.07 -57.67
N PRO A 157 4.91 12.32 -56.64
CA PRO A 157 5.26 12.05 -55.26
C PRO A 157 5.51 10.56 -55.02
N ASN A 158 6.73 10.24 -54.60
CA ASN A 158 7.20 8.91 -54.24
C ASN A 158 6.20 8.17 -53.31
N LYS A 159 5.76 6.96 -53.68
CA LYS A 159 4.84 6.09 -52.88
C LYS A 159 5.31 5.83 -51.43
N ALA A 160 6.60 6.02 -51.15
CA ALA A 160 7.15 5.93 -49.79
C ALA A 160 6.73 7.11 -48.89
N HIS A 161 6.53 8.29 -49.46
CA HIS A 161 6.21 9.52 -48.72
C HIS A 161 4.74 9.55 -48.28
N THR A 162 3.84 9.05 -49.12
CA THR A 162 2.40 8.89 -48.82
C THR A 162 2.15 7.86 -47.71
N GLY A 163 2.90 6.74 -47.72
CA GLY A 163 2.83 5.73 -46.66
C GLY A 163 3.32 6.20 -45.28
N SER A 164 4.22 7.20 -45.23
CA SER A 164 4.72 7.82 -43.98
C SER A 164 3.69 8.77 -43.37
N LEU A 165 3.06 9.61 -44.20
CA LEU A 165 2.01 10.55 -43.78
C LEU A 165 0.77 9.82 -43.28
N HIS A 166 0.33 8.77 -43.99
CA HIS A 166 -0.81 7.94 -43.56
C HIS A 166 -0.57 7.30 -42.19
N ARG A 167 0.63 6.76 -41.92
CA ARG A 167 0.98 6.20 -40.60
C ARG A 167 0.99 7.22 -39.47
N ARG A 168 1.39 8.46 -39.74
CA ARG A 168 1.35 9.54 -38.74
C ARG A 168 -0.09 9.91 -38.39
N GLY A 169 -0.98 9.97 -39.39
CA GLY A 169 -2.41 10.18 -39.18
C GLY A 169 -3.07 9.10 -38.31
N VAL A 170 -2.81 7.82 -38.61
CA VAL A 170 -3.37 6.69 -37.84
C VAL A 170 -2.90 6.70 -36.38
N ARG A 171 -1.61 6.99 -36.12
CA ARG A 171 -1.07 7.09 -34.75
C ARG A 171 -1.76 8.19 -33.94
N ARG A 172 -1.93 9.37 -34.55
CA ARG A 172 -2.61 10.51 -33.92
C ARG A 172 -4.05 10.17 -33.56
N GLN A 173 -4.79 9.59 -34.50
CA GLN A 173 -6.18 9.18 -34.26
C GLN A 173 -6.27 8.17 -33.11
N MET A 174 -5.35 7.19 -33.04
CA MET A 174 -5.32 6.22 -31.94
C MET A 174 -5.12 6.85 -30.56
N VAL A 175 -4.19 7.81 -30.43
CA VAL A 175 -3.94 8.53 -29.17
C VAL A 175 -5.20 9.25 -28.67
N ILE A 176 -6.01 9.78 -29.58
CA ILE A 176 -7.22 10.55 -29.23
C ILE A 176 -8.42 9.61 -29.00
N VAL A 177 -8.55 8.52 -29.76
CA VAL A 177 -9.73 7.63 -29.75
C VAL A 177 -9.68 6.56 -28.66
N ILE A 178 -8.52 5.95 -28.39
CA ILE A 178 -8.41 4.81 -27.46
C ILE A 178 -8.81 5.17 -26.03
N PRO A 179 -8.43 6.34 -25.46
CA PRO A 179 -8.89 6.73 -24.13
C PRO A 179 -10.42 6.74 -23.98
N TRP A 180 -11.15 7.22 -25.00
CA TRP A 180 -12.61 7.21 -25.00
C TRP A 180 -13.19 5.81 -25.09
N ILE A 181 -12.62 4.93 -25.92
CA ILE A 181 -13.04 3.52 -25.98
C ILE A 181 -12.86 2.87 -24.61
N MET A 182 -11.72 3.07 -23.96
CA MET A 182 -11.43 2.53 -22.63
C MET A 182 -12.43 3.00 -21.57
N LEU A 183 -12.76 4.30 -21.56
CA LEU A 183 -13.75 4.84 -20.61
C LEU A 183 -15.15 4.27 -20.86
N VAL A 184 -15.61 4.20 -22.11
CA VAL A 184 -16.91 3.58 -22.44
C VAL A 184 -16.92 2.13 -22.01
N SER A 185 -15.90 1.35 -22.39
CA SER A 185 -15.80 -0.07 -22.04
C SER A 185 -15.79 -0.29 -20.53
N LEU A 186 -15.03 0.51 -19.77
CA LEU A 186 -14.96 0.42 -18.31
C LEU A 186 -16.32 0.68 -17.66
N VAL A 187 -17.02 1.73 -18.07
CA VAL A 187 -18.32 2.09 -17.47
C VAL A 187 -19.42 1.11 -17.88
N THR A 188 -19.41 0.62 -19.13
CA THR A 188 -20.32 -0.45 -19.56
C THR A 188 -20.07 -1.74 -18.78
N PHE A 189 -18.79 -2.08 -18.54
CA PHE A 189 -18.43 -3.23 -17.73
C PHE A 189 -18.92 -3.09 -16.27
N MET A 190 -18.75 -1.90 -15.67
CA MET A 190 -19.29 -1.61 -14.33
C MET A 190 -20.82 -1.77 -14.27
N LEU A 191 -21.55 -1.31 -15.29
CA LEU A 191 -23.01 -1.49 -15.38
C LEU A 191 -23.41 -2.97 -15.54
N ALA A 192 -22.68 -3.72 -16.37
CA ALA A 192 -22.94 -5.16 -16.55
C ALA A 192 -22.66 -5.95 -15.26
N MET A 193 -21.56 -5.67 -14.58
CA MET A 193 -21.18 -6.33 -13.33
C MET A 193 -22.15 -6.06 -12.18
N LEU A 194 -22.83 -4.90 -12.16
CA LEU A 194 -23.90 -4.65 -11.18
C LEU A 194 -24.97 -5.75 -11.22
N THR A 195 -25.45 -6.09 -12.42
CA THR A 195 -26.51 -7.10 -12.58
C THR A 195 -26.05 -8.49 -12.15
N HIS A 196 -24.75 -8.78 -12.29
CA HIS A 196 -24.14 -10.04 -11.90
C HIS A 196 -23.93 -10.13 -10.39
N CYS A 197 -23.38 -9.08 -9.76
CA CYS A 197 -23.19 -9.03 -8.31
C CYS A 197 -24.52 -9.10 -7.55
N GLN A 198 -25.60 -8.48 -8.04
CA GLN A 198 -26.91 -8.57 -7.41
C GLN A 198 -27.48 -10.00 -7.36
N GLY A 199 -27.20 -10.84 -8.37
CA GLY A 199 -27.57 -12.25 -8.35
C GLY A 199 -26.74 -13.09 -7.39
N TRP A 200 -25.52 -12.64 -7.05
CA TRP A 200 -24.57 -13.36 -6.20
C TRP A 200 -24.64 -12.95 -4.72
N LEU A 201 -24.92 -11.67 -4.45
CA LEU A 201 -25.07 -11.07 -3.10
C LEU A 201 -26.22 -11.66 -2.27
N GLY A 202 -27.14 -12.41 -2.88
CA GLY A 202 -28.18 -13.15 -2.16
C GLY A 202 -27.65 -14.22 -1.21
N ASN A 203 -26.39 -14.67 -1.36
CA ASN A 203 -25.82 -15.78 -0.59
C ASN A 203 -24.53 -15.45 0.19
N SER A 204 -23.95 -14.25 0.05
CA SER A 204 -22.68 -13.92 0.73
C SER A 204 -22.64 -12.42 1.02
N ALA A 205 -22.95 -12.05 2.27
CA ALA A 205 -22.92 -10.67 2.71
C ALA A 205 -21.48 -10.10 2.69
N GLY A 206 -21.25 -9.10 1.83
CA GLY A 206 -20.43 -7.93 2.15
C GLY A 206 -18.90 -8.03 2.23
N GLN A 207 -18.24 -9.19 2.12
CA GLN A 207 -16.80 -9.28 2.44
C GLN A 207 -15.82 -9.25 1.25
N ASP A 208 -16.31 -9.37 0.01
CA ASP A 208 -15.41 -9.39 -1.16
C ASP A 208 -15.11 -7.99 -1.70
N PHE A 209 -13.83 -7.60 -1.66
CA PHE A 209 -13.30 -6.35 -2.23
C PHE A 209 -13.73 -6.14 -3.70
N THR A 210 -13.83 -7.22 -4.47
CA THR A 210 -14.32 -7.20 -5.86
C THR A 210 -15.78 -6.79 -5.96
N CYS A 211 -16.63 -7.27 -5.06
CA CYS A 211 -18.04 -6.86 -5.00
C CYS A 211 -18.19 -5.41 -4.54
N ALA A 212 -17.36 -4.94 -3.61
CA ALA A 212 -17.36 -3.54 -3.17
C ALA A 212 -17.02 -2.54 -4.30
N MET A 213 -16.31 -2.96 -5.36
CA MET A 213 -16.12 -2.11 -6.56
C MET A 213 -17.41 -1.91 -7.37
N PHE A 214 -18.34 -2.86 -7.31
CA PHE A 214 -19.57 -2.86 -8.11
C PHE A 214 -20.82 -2.53 -7.30
N ASP A 215 -20.75 -2.60 -5.98
CA ASP A 215 -21.82 -2.15 -5.09
C ASP A 215 -21.99 -0.61 -5.17
N PRO A 216 -23.15 -0.10 -5.62
CA PRO A 216 -23.47 1.31 -5.67
C PRO A 216 -23.32 2.06 -4.34
N ALA A 217 -23.56 1.37 -3.21
CA ALA A 217 -23.51 1.93 -1.88
C ALA A 217 -22.10 1.93 -1.29
N ALA A 218 -21.17 1.14 -1.85
CA ALA A 218 -19.81 1.08 -1.37
C ALA A 218 -19.04 2.38 -1.66
N ARG A 219 -18.24 2.83 -0.68
CA ARG A 219 -17.36 4.01 -0.80
C ARG A 219 -16.42 3.88 -2.00
N LEU A 220 -15.87 2.69 -2.22
CA LEU A 220 -14.93 2.39 -3.30
C LEU A 220 -15.55 2.70 -4.68
N ASN A 221 -16.78 2.23 -4.92
CA ASN A 221 -17.51 2.48 -6.15
C ASN A 221 -17.81 3.99 -6.37
N ARG A 222 -18.22 4.70 -5.32
CA ARG A 222 -18.45 6.17 -5.39
C ARG A 222 -17.18 6.91 -5.79
N ASN A 223 -16.06 6.58 -5.17
CA ASN A 223 -14.77 7.21 -5.45
C ASN A 223 -14.23 6.83 -6.83
N LEU A 224 -14.50 5.60 -7.29
CA LEU A 224 -14.21 5.18 -8.67
C LEU A 224 -15.00 5.99 -9.70
N ARG A 225 -16.30 6.23 -9.50
CA ARG A 225 -17.12 7.08 -10.36
C ARG A 225 -16.57 8.52 -10.43
N VAL A 226 -16.17 9.09 -9.29
CA VAL A 226 -15.56 10.42 -9.24
C VAL A 226 -14.22 10.44 -10.00
N ALA A 227 -13.36 9.44 -9.83
CA ALA A 227 -12.10 9.36 -10.56
C ALA A 227 -12.30 9.25 -12.08
N ILE A 228 -13.28 8.44 -12.53
CA ILE A 228 -13.68 8.32 -13.95
C ILE A 228 -14.22 9.66 -14.47
N PHE A 229 -15.01 10.37 -13.68
CA PHE A 229 -15.51 11.68 -14.04
C PHE A 229 -14.39 12.72 -14.21
N ILE A 230 -13.45 12.79 -13.25
CA ILE A 230 -12.29 13.69 -13.34
C ILE A 230 -11.49 13.40 -14.61
N MET A 231 -11.25 12.10 -14.91
CA MET A 231 -10.59 11.68 -16.15
C MET A 231 -11.35 12.12 -17.40
N THR A 232 -12.67 11.96 -17.40
CA THR A 232 -13.56 12.39 -18.49
C THR A 232 -13.44 13.89 -18.75
N CYS A 233 -13.46 14.71 -17.67
CA CYS A 233 -13.29 16.16 -17.77
C CYS A 233 -11.93 16.55 -18.35
N GLN A 234 -10.84 15.91 -17.90
CA GLN A 234 -9.51 16.19 -18.40
C GLN A 234 -9.33 15.81 -19.86
N LEU A 235 -9.81 14.62 -20.27
CA LEU A 235 -9.75 14.20 -21.66
C LEU A 235 -10.62 15.08 -22.56
N PHE A 236 -11.76 15.55 -22.06
CA PHE A 236 -12.61 16.49 -22.79
C PHE A 236 -11.96 17.88 -22.93
N GLN A 237 -11.32 18.39 -21.87
CA GLN A 237 -10.52 19.62 -21.94
C GLN A 237 -9.36 19.48 -22.93
N ALA A 238 -8.63 18.36 -22.91
CA ALA A 238 -7.58 18.11 -23.90
C ALA A 238 -8.14 18.04 -25.33
N TRP A 239 -9.30 17.38 -25.52
CA TRP A 239 -9.93 17.25 -26.82
C TRP A 239 -10.39 18.59 -27.40
N THR A 240 -11.02 19.44 -26.59
CA THR A 240 -11.46 20.80 -27.00
C THR A 240 -10.29 21.73 -27.30
N ALA A 241 -9.13 21.53 -26.65
CA ALA A 241 -7.89 22.23 -27.00
C ALA A 241 -7.33 21.80 -28.36
N ILE A 242 -7.46 20.52 -28.71
CA ILE A 242 -7.01 19.99 -30.01
C ILE A 242 -7.94 20.43 -31.15
N PHE A 243 -9.25 20.53 -30.90
CA PHE A 243 -10.27 20.86 -31.90
C PHE A 243 -11.10 22.09 -31.46
N PRO A 244 -10.54 23.31 -31.48
CA PRO A 244 -11.20 24.49 -30.91
C PRO A 244 -12.48 24.91 -31.64
N SER A 245 -12.57 24.68 -32.96
CA SER A 245 -13.76 24.97 -33.78
C SER A 245 -14.50 23.70 -34.21
N TRP A 246 -14.54 22.69 -33.33
CA TRP A 246 -15.24 21.42 -33.58
C TRP A 246 -16.69 21.58 -34.01
N CYS A 247 -17.40 22.61 -33.52
CA CYS A 247 -18.79 22.86 -33.88
C CYS A 247 -18.96 23.15 -35.37
N THR A 248 -18.06 23.94 -35.97
CA THR A 248 -18.05 24.25 -37.40
C THR A 248 -17.86 22.99 -38.24
N ALA A 249 -16.99 22.07 -37.79
CA ALA A 249 -16.79 20.78 -38.43
C ALA A 249 -18.03 19.87 -38.37
N VAL A 250 -18.81 19.93 -37.28
CA VAL A 250 -20.06 19.17 -37.15
C VAL A 250 -21.17 19.75 -38.03
N ILE A 251 -21.33 21.08 -38.03
CA ILE A 251 -22.37 21.78 -38.80
C ILE A 251 -22.20 21.52 -40.31
N HIS A 252 -20.96 21.58 -40.81
CA HIS A 252 -20.65 21.40 -42.23
C HIS A 252 -20.22 19.97 -42.60
N ALA A 253 -20.39 19.00 -41.71
CA ALA A 253 -19.98 17.62 -41.97
C ALA A 253 -20.74 17.03 -43.17
N LYS A 254 -20.01 16.47 -44.15
CA LYS A 254 -20.60 15.74 -45.27
C LYS A 254 -21.42 14.52 -44.82
N GLN A 255 -21.03 13.92 -43.70
CA GLN A 255 -21.71 12.77 -43.08
C GLN A 255 -22.95 13.21 -42.30
N ARG A 256 -24.03 13.58 -43.02
CA ARG A 256 -25.26 14.13 -42.41
C ARG A 256 -25.84 13.24 -41.32
N LEU A 257 -25.96 11.93 -41.53
CA LEU A 257 -26.51 10.98 -40.54
C LEU A 257 -25.72 10.94 -39.22
N LEU A 258 -24.38 10.91 -39.30
CA LEU A 258 -23.54 10.88 -38.09
C LEU A 258 -23.52 12.23 -37.39
N SER A 259 -23.55 13.34 -38.13
CA SER A 259 -23.64 14.70 -37.56
C SER A 259 -24.99 14.94 -36.87
N THR A 260 -26.10 14.50 -37.48
CA THR A 260 -27.43 14.56 -36.85
C THR A 260 -27.49 13.67 -35.61
N ALA A 261 -26.96 12.45 -35.67
CA ALA A 261 -26.91 11.56 -34.50
C ALA A 261 -26.05 12.15 -33.36
N CYS A 262 -24.93 12.79 -33.69
CA CYS A 262 -24.06 13.46 -32.71
C CYS A 262 -24.79 14.61 -32.03
N THR A 263 -25.55 15.40 -32.79
CA THR A 263 -26.27 16.54 -32.24
C THR A 263 -27.51 16.15 -31.44
N VAL A 264 -28.28 15.17 -31.91
CA VAL A 264 -29.41 14.61 -31.14
C VAL A 264 -28.91 14.04 -29.81
N LYS A 265 -27.79 13.31 -29.80
CA LYS A 265 -27.18 12.84 -28.55
C LYS A 265 -26.78 14.00 -27.62
N LEU A 266 -26.16 15.06 -28.14
CA LEU A 266 -25.82 16.23 -27.34
C LEU A 266 -27.07 16.90 -26.72
N LEU A 267 -28.13 17.07 -27.52
CA LEU A 267 -29.39 17.66 -27.07
C LEU A 267 -30.05 16.86 -25.95
N LEU A 268 -29.98 15.53 -26.01
CA LEU A 268 -30.51 14.65 -24.96
C LEU A 268 -29.62 14.63 -23.72
N LEU A 269 -28.30 14.60 -23.89
CA LEU A 269 -27.35 14.46 -22.79
C LEU A 269 -27.10 15.77 -22.04
N LEU A 270 -27.14 16.93 -22.70
CA LEU A 270 -26.77 18.21 -22.09
C LEU A 270 -27.69 18.63 -20.92
N PRO A 271 -29.03 18.53 -21.00
CA PRO A 271 -29.90 18.86 -19.87
C PRO A 271 -29.67 17.91 -18.69
N LEU A 272 -29.52 16.61 -18.97
CA LEU A 272 -29.23 15.59 -17.96
C LEU A 272 -27.88 15.84 -17.29
N LEU A 273 -26.87 16.24 -18.07
CA LEU A 273 -25.55 16.60 -17.60
C LEU A 273 -25.60 17.82 -16.69
N LEU A 274 -26.24 18.90 -17.12
CA LEU A 274 -26.33 20.14 -16.33
C LEU A 274 -27.09 19.90 -15.03
N MET A 275 -28.21 19.17 -15.08
CA MET A 275 -28.96 18.76 -13.91
C MET A 275 -28.07 17.93 -12.97
N ARG A 276 -27.41 16.89 -13.47
CA ARG A 276 -26.58 16.02 -12.62
C ARG A 276 -25.32 16.72 -12.09
N MET A 277 -24.68 17.57 -12.87
CA MET A 277 -23.56 18.40 -12.43
C MET A 277 -23.97 19.36 -11.32
N SER A 278 -25.15 20.00 -11.45
CA SER A 278 -25.68 20.85 -10.39
C SER A 278 -25.90 20.06 -9.09
N LEU A 279 -26.42 18.84 -9.19
CA LEU A 279 -26.56 17.94 -8.04
C LEU A 279 -25.20 17.54 -7.45
N TRP A 280 -24.19 17.23 -8.28
CA TRP A 280 -22.85 16.89 -7.79
C TRP A 280 -22.12 18.08 -7.15
N ILE A 281 -22.36 19.31 -7.62
CA ILE A 281 -21.83 20.53 -7.00
C ILE A 281 -22.48 20.77 -5.64
N LEU A 282 -23.81 20.56 -5.54
CA LEU A 282 -24.58 20.85 -4.34
C LEU A 282 -24.58 19.73 -3.28
N LYS A 283 -24.43 18.45 -3.68
CA LYS A 283 -24.52 17.29 -2.79
C LYS A 283 -23.45 16.23 -3.07
N PRO A 284 -22.96 15.51 -2.04
CA PRO A 284 -22.07 14.36 -2.19
C PRO A 284 -22.61 13.29 -3.15
N VAL A 285 -21.71 12.63 -3.89
CA VAL A 285 -22.08 11.51 -4.78
C VAL A 285 -22.63 10.38 -3.90
N GLY A 286 -23.79 9.81 -4.25
CA GLY A 286 -24.34 8.62 -3.61
C GLY A 286 -25.25 8.85 -2.39
N LEU A 287 -25.59 10.09 -2.04
CA LEU A 287 -26.66 10.41 -1.11
C LEU A 287 -27.82 11.01 -1.92
N GLY A 288 -28.85 10.21 -2.10
CA GLY A 288 -29.80 10.41 -3.18
C GLY A 288 -30.63 11.68 -3.16
N LEU A 289 -31.43 11.79 -4.21
CA LEU A 289 -32.54 12.72 -4.44
C LEU A 289 -33.63 12.86 -3.33
N PRO A 290 -33.86 11.93 -2.35
CA PRO A 290 -35.12 11.90 -1.60
C PRO A 290 -35.49 13.14 -0.78
N GLN A 291 -34.52 13.84 -0.18
CA GLN A 291 -34.84 14.99 0.69
C GLN A 291 -35.43 16.19 -0.07
N HIS A 292 -35.21 16.29 -1.39
CA HIS A 292 -35.81 17.36 -2.19
C HIS A 292 -37.25 17.05 -2.61
N LEU A 293 -37.64 15.76 -2.68
CA LEU A 293 -39.00 15.33 -3.00
C LEU A 293 -39.96 15.55 -1.80
N LEU A 294 -39.42 15.57 -0.57
CA LEU A 294 -40.13 16.02 0.63
C LEU A 294 -40.59 17.48 0.54
N TYR A 295 -39.81 18.35 -0.10
CA TYR A 295 -40.18 19.74 -0.35
C TYR A 295 -41.15 19.94 -1.53
N LEU A 296 -41.30 18.91 -2.39
CA LEU A 296 -42.18 18.93 -3.56
C LEU A 296 -43.53 18.21 -3.32
N GLY A 297 -43.83 17.84 -2.08
CA GLY A 297 -45.12 17.23 -1.71
C GLY A 297 -45.32 15.80 -2.24
N VAL A 298 -44.24 15.07 -2.52
CA VAL A 298 -44.33 13.68 -2.98
C VAL A 298 -44.72 12.77 -1.80
N PRO A 299 -45.69 11.85 -1.96
CA PRO A 299 -46.15 10.97 -0.89
C PRO A 299 -45.03 10.13 -0.26
N GLN A 300 -45.04 10.00 1.07
CA GLN A 300 -44.03 9.28 1.87
C GLN A 300 -43.77 7.85 1.38
N TYR A 301 -44.79 7.12 0.92
CA TYR A 301 -44.63 5.75 0.42
C TYR A 301 -43.84 5.67 -0.91
N MET A 302 -43.91 6.70 -1.77
CA MET A 302 -43.07 6.80 -2.97
C MET A 302 -41.64 7.17 -2.58
N ILE A 303 -41.48 8.03 -1.56
CA ILE A 303 -40.19 8.36 -0.99
C ILE A 303 -39.54 7.10 -0.41
N ASP A 304 -40.24 6.30 0.39
CA ASP A 304 -39.71 5.06 0.97
C ASP A 304 -39.32 4.03 -0.12
N ASN A 305 -40.10 3.93 -1.21
CA ASN A 305 -39.75 3.09 -2.36
C ASN A 305 -38.57 3.63 -3.20
N MET A 306 -38.33 4.94 -3.23
CA MET A 306 -37.20 5.56 -3.95
C MET A 306 -35.93 5.70 -3.10
N VAL A 307 -36.07 5.92 -1.78
CA VAL A 307 -34.98 5.93 -0.77
C VAL A 307 -34.30 4.58 -0.72
N ASN A 308 -35.07 3.50 -0.91
CA ASN A 308 -34.57 2.14 -0.98
C ASN A 308 -33.96 1.76 -2.35
N MET A 309 -33.76 2.69 -3.29
CA MET A 309 -33.10 2.44 -4.58
C MET A 309 -31.78 3.22 -4.77
N PRO A 310 -30.72 2.95 -3.98
CA PRO A 310 -29.36 3.47 -4.25
C PRO A 310 -28.83 3.12 -5.66
N HIS A 311 -29.47 2.15 -6.33
CA HIS A 311 -29.19 1.73 -7.70
C HIS A 311 -29.52 2.79 -8.75
N MET A 312 -30.54 3.64 -8.55
CA MET A 312 -30.94 4.62 -9.57
C MET A 312 -29.89 5.71 -9.76
N ASP A 313 -29.33 6.23 -8.67
CA ASP A 313 -28.24 7.22 -8.74
C ASP A 313 -26.99 6.66 -9.43
N TYR A 314 -26.67 5.38 -9.16
CA TYR A 314 -25.57 4.69 -9.82
C TYR A 314 -25.80 4.47 -11.32
N VAL A 315 -26.98 3.97 -11.70
CA VAL A 315 -27.33 3.75 -13.11
C VAL A 315 -27.33 5.08 -13.86
N MET A 316 -27.82 6.15 -13.23
CA MET A 316 -27.80 7.50 -13.80
C MET A 316 -26.38 8.06 -13.94
N ASP A 317 -25.53 7.93 -12.92
CA ASP A 317 -24.13 8.41 -12.98
C ASP A 317 -23.34 7.68 -14.06
N CYS A 318 -23.37 6.35 -14.04
CA CYS A 318 -22.68 5.51 -15.03
C CYS A 318 -23.29 5.70 -16.43
N GLY A 319 -24.61 5.76 -16.54
CA GLY A 319 -25.30 6.02 -17.81
C GLY A 319 -24.95 7.38 -18.40
N LEU A 320 -24.83 8.42 -17.58
CA LEU A 320 -24.40 9.75 -18.00
C LEU A 320 -22.94 9.76 -18.45
N ILE A 321 -22.03 9.18 -17.68
CA ILE A 321 -20.60 9.10 -18.05
C ILE A 321 -20.42 8.29 -19.35
N ALA A 322 -21.11 7.15 -19.48
CA ALA A 322 -21.10 6.34 -20.70
C ALA A 322 -21.72 7.11 -21.88
N GLY A 323 -22.82 7.83 -21.65
CA GLY A 323 -23.48 8.70 -22.62
C GLY A 323 -22.52 9.74 -23.19
N ILE A 324 -21.88 10.52 -22.32
CA ILE A 324 -20.90 11.56 -22.70
C ILE A 324 -19.70 10.95 -23.41
N SER A 325 -19.13 9.88 -22.87
CA SER A 325 -17.95 9.22 -23.47
C SER A 325 -18.29 8.66 -24.86
N SER A 326 -19.50 8.10 -25.03
CA SER A 326 -19.98 7.62 -26.33
C SER A 326 -20.26 8.76 -27.32
N TRP A 327 -20.77 9.90 -26.81
CA TRP A 327 -20.98 11.10 -27.61
C TRP A 327 -19.65 11.68 -28.07
N LEU A 328 -18.63 11.74 -27.21
CA LEU A 328 -17.29 12.19 -27.56
C LEU A 328 -16.59 11.26 -28.54
N LEU A 329 -16.80 9.95 -28.42
CA LEU A 329 -16.32 8.97 -29.40
C LEU A 329 -16.95 9.21 -30.79
N LEU A 330 -18.27 9.42 -30.82
CA LEU A 330 -19.00 9.74 -32.06
C LEU A 330 -18.56 11.09 -32.66
N LEU A 331 -18.42 12.11 -31.81
CA LEU A 331 -17.96 13.44 -32.18
C LEU A 331 -16.55 13.37 -32.78
N ASN A 332 -15.64 12.62 -32.16
CA ASN A 332 -14.30 12.39 -32.70
C ASN A 332 -14.35 11.74 -34.08
N PHE A 333 -15.21 10.74 -34.30
CA PHE A 333 -15.34 10.12 -35.62
C PHE A 333 -15.79 11.12 -36.71
N VAL A 334 -16.73 12.01 -36.37
CA VAL A 334 -17.20 13.06 -37.29
C VAL A 334 -16.12 14.12 -37.54
N VAL A 335 -15.46 14.61 -36.48
CA VAL A 335 -14.48 15.70 -36.55
C VAL A 335 -13.15 15.26 -37.17
N SER A 336 -12.70 14.04 -36.85
CA SER A 336 -11.44 13.48 -37.38
C SER A 336 -11.55 12.94 -38.80
N HIS A 337 -12.73 13.05 -39.44
CA HIS A 337 -12.90 12.64 -40.83
C HIS A 337 -12.01 13.52 -41.75
N PRO A 338 -11.36 12.95 -42.78
CA PRO A 338 -10.45 13.69 -43.67
C PRO A 338 -11.07 14.95 -44.29
N ASP A 339 -12.37 14.91 -44.60
CA ASP A 339 -13.11 16.06 -45.14
C ASP A 339 -13.41 17.17 -44.13
N ASN A 340 -13.50 16.85 -42.83
CA ASN A 340 -13.99 17.77 -41.81
C ASN A 340 -12.87 18.33 -40.92
N ILE A 341 -11.71 17.66 -40.88
CA ILE A 341 -10.60 18.01 -39.99
C ILE A 341 -10.09 19.45 -40.21
N GLY A 342 -10.12 19.95 -41.46
CA GLY A 342 -9.73 21.33 -41.76
C GLY A 342 -10.66 22.39 -41.17
N LEU A 343 -11.93 22.04 -40.95
CA LEU A 343 -12.94 22.95 -40.37
C LEU A 343 -12.93 22.95 -38.83
N SER A 344 -12.29 21.96 -38.22
CA SER A 344 -12.23 21.77 -36.77
C SER A 344 -11.25 22.70 -36.04
N GLY A 345 -10.48 23.49 -36.81
CA GLY A 345 -9.44 24.38 -36.26
C GLY A 345 -8.18 23.63 -35.84
N PHE A 346 -8.09 22.33 -36.19
CA PHE A 346 -6.91 21.52 -35.93
C PHE A 346 -5.69 22.06 -36.69
N SER A 347 -4.70 22.54 -35.93
CA SER A 347 -3.40 22.94 -36.48
C SER A 347 -2.27 22.34 -35.64
N VAL A 348 -1.39 21.60 -36.31
CA VAL A 348 -0.18 21.03 -35.68
C VAL A 348 0.75 22.13 -35.19
N GLU A 349 0.77 23.26 -35.89
CA GLU A 349 1.61 24.40 -35.55
C GLU A 349 1.11 25.11 -34.28
N SER A 350 -0.19 25.40 -34.22
CA SER A 350 -0.84 25.97 -33.03
C SER A 350 -0.63 25.09 -31.79
N LEU A 351 -0.88 23.78 -31.92
CA LEU A 351 -0.66 22.82 -30.83
C LEU A 351 0.81 22.75 -30.39
N SER A 352 1.77 23.02 -31.30
CA SER A 352 3.20 23.00 -30.99
C SER A 352 3.69 24.28 -30.29
N GLN A 353 3.00 25.41 -30.46
CA GLN A 353 3.36 26.69 -29.84
C GLN A 353 2.76 26.80 -28.42
N ASP A 354 1.49 26.41 -28.25
CA ASP A 354 0.75 26.61 -26.99
C ASP A 354 0.73 25.39 -26.05
N TYR A 355 1.56 24.36 -26.30
CA TYR A 355 1.47 23.08 -25.57
C TYR A 355 1.61 23.22 -24.05
N HIS A 356 2.52 24.08 -23.56
CA HIS A 356 2.72 24.29 -22.11
C HIS A 356 1.45 24.82 -21.42
N ILE A 357 0.66 25.63 -22.11
CA ILE A 357 -0.59 26.17 -21.59
C ILE A 357 -1.61 25.03 -21.51
N HIS A 358 -1.72 24.23 -22.58
CA HIS A 358 -2.64 23.10 -22.63
C HIS A 358 -2.34 22.04 -21.57
N THR A 359 -1.06 21.70 -21.33
CA THR A 359 -0.67 20.74 -20.28
C THR A 359 -0.90 21.31 -18.88
N THR A 360 -0.69 22.61 -18.68
CA THR A 360 -1.01 23.28 -17.40
C THR A 360 -2.51 23.21 -17.12
N MET A 361 -3.36 23.46 -18.12
CA MET A 361 -4.82 23.35 -17.98
C MET A 361 -5.30 21.91 -17.73
N PHE A 362 -4.61 20.93 -18.32
CA PHE A 362 -4.87 19.52 -18.06
C PHE A 362 -4.63 19.17 -16.57
N LYS A 363 -3.55 19.70 -15.97
CA LYS A 363 -3.23 19.54 -14.54
C LYS A 363 -4.21 20.31 -13.65
N PHE A 364 -4.56 21.53 -14.05
CA PHE A 364 -5.58 22.35 -13.37
C PHE A 364 -6.90 21.60 -13.25
N THR A 365 -7.37 20.99 -14.34
CA THR A 365 -8.65 20.26 -14.35
C THR A 365 -8.66 19.13 -13.31
N LEU A 366 -7.57 18.35 -13.18
CA LEU A 366 -7.46 17.32 -12.13
C LEU A 366 -7.59 17.92 -10.72
N LEU A 367 -6.72 18.87 -10.41
CA LEU A 367 -6.61 19.40 -9.05
C LEU A 367 -7.85 20.23 -8.66
N PHE A 368 -8.45 20.94 -9.61
CA PHE A 368 -9.69 21.68 -9.40
C PHE A 368 -10.84 20.75 -8.99
N TRP A 369 -11.13 19.72 -9.80
CA TRP A 369 -12.24 18.81 -9.50
C TRP A 369 -11.99 17.98 -8.25
N GLN A 370 -10.74 17.60 -7.98
CA GLN A 370 -10.37 16.91 -6.74
C GLN A 370 -10.56 17.83 -5.51
N THR A 371 -10.10 19.08 -5.59
CA THR A 371 -10.28 20.07 -4.51
C THR A 371 -11.75 20.38 -4.26
N LEU A 372 -12.54 20.53 -5.34
CA LEU A 372 -13.98 20.75 -5.22
C LEU A 372 -14.68 19.57 -4.53
N HIS A 373 -14.32 18.33 -4.91
CA HIS A 373 -14.84 17.13 -4.27
C HIS A 373 -14.47 17.08 -2.78
N MET A 374 -13.21 17.42 -2.44
CA MET A 374 -12.74 17.48 -1.06
C MET A 374 -13.49 18.53 -0.23
N LEU A 375 -13.53 19.78 -0.70
CA LEU A 375 -14.20 20.86 0.02
C LEU A 375 -15.67 20.53 0.28
N ARG A 376 -16.36 19.97 -0.73
CA ARG A 376 -17.74 19.50 -0.60
C ARG A 376 -17.87 18.37 0.42
N GLY A 377 -16.99 17.36 0.35
CA GLY A 377 -16.99 16.24 1.29
C GLY A 377 -16.74 16.70 2.73
N CYS A 378 -15.87 17.70 2.92
CA CYS A 378 -15.58 18.30 4.21
C CYS A 378 -16.80 19.04 4.77
N VAL A 379 -17.46 19.87 3.95
CA VAL A 379 -18.65 20.63 4.37
C VAL A 379 -19.82 19.69 4.69
N ALA A 380 -19.99 18.60 3.94
CA ALA A 380 -21.13 17.71 4.11
C ALA A 380 -20.96 16.64 5.21
N HIS A 381 -19.74 16.11 5.39
CA HIS A 381 -19.49 14.92 6.22
C HIS A 381 -18.28 15.05 7.16
N GLY A 382 -17.67 16.23 7.23
CA GLY A 382 -16.51 16.50 8.06
C GLY A 382 -15.18 16.06 7.44
N LEU A 383 -14.10 16.39 8.15
CA LEU A 383 -12.72 16.19 7.69
C LEU A 383 -12.37 14.71 7.48
N GLU A 384 -12.89 13.84 8.33
CA GLU A 384 -12.60 12.40 8.31
C GLU A 384 -13.07 11.73 7.01
N HIS A 385 -14.32 11.98 6.65
CA HIS A 385 -14.91 11.45 5.42
C HIS A 385 -14.19 11.98 4.19
N MET A 386 -13.86 13.28 4.20
CA MET A 386 -13.07 13.91 3.15
C MET A 386 -11.70 13.24 2.97
N MET A 387 -10.97 12.97 4.05
CA MET A 387 -9.65 12.35 3.97
C MET A 387 -9.73 10.91 3.44
N ASN A 388 -10.72 10.14 3.88
CA ASN A 388 -10.97 8.79 3.36
C ASN A 388 -11.23 8.79 1.85
N ASP A 389 -12.06 9.70 1.37
CA ASP A 389 -12.38 9.80 -0.05
C ASP A 389 -11.19 10.32 -0.85
N LEU A 390 -10.44 11.29 -0.30
CA LEU A 390 -9.20 11.76 -0.89
C LEU A 390 -8.23 10.61 -1.09
N VAL A 391 -7.88 9.86 -0.05
CA VAL A 391 -6.92 8.74 -0.13
C VAL A 391 -7.37 7.73 -1.19
N THR A 392 -8.65 7.37 -1.19
CA THR A 392 -9.21 6.44 -2.17
C THR A 392 -9.09 6.98 -3.62
N ILE A 393 -9.42 8.25 -3.85
CA ILE A 393 -9.30 8.89 -5.17
C ILE A 393 -7.84 9.04 -5.59
N THR A 394 -6.94 9.40 -4.66
CA THR A 394 -5.50 9.49 -4.93
C THR A 394 -4.90 8.14 -5.34
N LEU A 395 -5.50 7.02 -4.93
CA LEU A 395 -5.09 5.70 -5.39
C LEU A 395 -5.73 5.37 -6.76
N ILE A 396 -7.06 5.50 -6.89
CA ILE A 396 -7.80 5.08 -8.09
C ILE A 396 -7.42 5.90 -9.33
N TYR A 397 -7.30 7.22 -9.20
CA TYR A 397 -7.09 8.09 -10.36
C TYR A 397 -5.75 7.81 -11.08
N PRO A 398 -4.59 7.77 -10.40
CA PRO A 398 -3.32 7.39 -11.03
C PRO A 398 -3.35 5.98 -11.62
N MET A 399 -4.04 5.04 -10.97
CA MET A 399 -4.22 3.68 -11.50
C MET A 399 -4.98 3.69 -12.82
N LEU A 400 -6.10 4.41 -12.88
CA LEU A 400 -6.91 4.57 -14.09
C LEU A 400 -6.12 5.27 -15.21
N PHE A 401 -5.39 6.33 -14.87
CA PHE A 401 -4.53 7.05 -15.82
C PHE A 401 -3.49 6.10 -16.44
N CYS A 402 -2.77 5.35 -15.61
CA CYS A 402 -1.75 4.42 -16.08
C CYS A 402 -2.33 3.30 -16.93
N LEU A 403 -3.51 2.77 -16.57
CA LEU A 403 -4.20 1.75 -17.33
C LEU A 403 -4.55 2.25 -18.74
N ILE A 404 -5.21 3.41 -18.84
CA ILE A 404 -5.63 4.01 -20.12
C ILE A 404 -4.41 4.24 -21.03
N TRP A 405 -3.33 4.82 -20.49
CA TRP A 405 -2.14 5.13 -21.28
C TRP A 405 -1.33 3.89 -21.65
N THR A 406 -1.29 2.87 -20.78
CA THR A 406 -0.65 1.59 -21.09
C THR A 406 -1.38 0.89 -22.24
N VAL A 407 -2.71 0.81 -22.19
CA VAL A 407 -3.50 0.23 -23.28
C VAL A 407 -3.35 1.04 -24.56
N THR A 408 -3.40 2.37 -24.48
CA THR A 408 -3.17 3.26 -25.63
C THR A 408 -1.82 2.98 -26.29
N PHE A 409 -0.77 2.84 -25.50
CA PHE A 409 0.57 2.55 -26.00
C PHE A 409 0.68 1.15 -26.61
N VAL A 410 0.12 0.13 -25.96
CA VAL A 410 0.10 -1.25 -26.48
C VAL A 410 -0.63 -1.29 -27.82
N MET A 411 -1.80 -0.66 -27.93
CA MET A 411 -2.58 -0.62 -29.16
C MET A 411 -1.84 0.14 -30.29
N ILE A 412 -1.18 1.26 -29.97
CA ILE A 412 -0.31 1.94 -30.93
C ILE A 412 0.79 0.99 -31.39
N ARG A 413 1.50 0.32 -30.48
CA ARG A 413 2.56 -0.64 -30.84
C ARG A 413 2.04 -1.77 -31.73
N VAL A 414 0.90 -2.35 -31.37
CA VAL A 414 0.22 -3.41 -32.13
C VAL A 414 -0.09 -2.93 -33.55
N SER A 415 -0.61 -1.71 -33.70
CA SER A 415 -0.91 -1.12 -35.02
C SER A 415 0.30 -0.89 -35.92
N LEU A 416 1.51 -0.77 -35.35
CA LEU A 416 2.74 -0.54 -36.11
C LEU A 416 3.33 -1.80 -36.70
N TYR A 417 2.99 -2.95 -36.14
CA TYR A 417 3.27 -4.20 -36.81
C TYR A 417 2.38 -4.24 -38.06
N LYS A 418 3.00 -4.40 -39.24
CA LYS A 418 2.30 -4.70 -40.50
C LYS A 418 1.70 -6.12 -40.46
N LEU A 419 0.99 -6.44 -39.39
CA LEU A 419 0.22 -7.65 -39.22
C LEU A 419 -1.12 -7.41 -39.94
N GLY A 420 -1.06 -7.49 -41.27
CA GLY A 420 -2.17 -7.22 -42.17
C GLY A 420 -3.08 -8.45 -42.26
N GLY A 421 -4.15 -8.49 -41.46
CA GLY A 421 -5.26 -9.41 -41.67
C GLY A 421 -6.25 -9.48 -40.50
N ARG A 422 -7.55 -9.61 -40.79
CA ARG A 422 -8.60 -9.94 -39.80
C ARG A 422 -8.24 -11.19 -38.97
N HIS A 423 -7.58 -12.16 -39.60
CA HIS A 423 -7.13 -13.41 -38.97
C HIS A 423 -6.15 -13.22 -37.81
N GLN A 424 -5.29 -12.19 -37.85
CA GLN A 424 -4.28 -11.99 -36.79
C GLN A 424 -4.86 -11.29 -35.56
N LYS A 425 -5.86 -10.43 -35.74
CA LYS A 425 -6.63 -9.88 -34.61
C LYS A 425 -7.44 -10.97 -33.92
N LEU A 426 -8.04 -11.87 -34.70
CA LEU A 426 -8.72 -13.06 -34.21
C LEU A 426 -7.76 -14.00 -33.46
N LEU A 427 -6.55 -14.22 -34.00
CA LEU A 427 -5.52 -15.04 -33.36
C LEU A 427 -5.04 -14.43 -32.03
N PHE A 428 -4.89 -13.11 -31.94
CA PHE A 428 -4.56 -12.43 -30.69
C PHE A 428 -5.68 -12.57 -29.65
N ALA A 429 -6.95 -12.41 -30.07
CA ALA A 429 -8.10 -12.59 -29.20
C ALA A 429 -8.20 -14.05 -28.69
N LEU A 430 -8.13 -15.03 -29.60
CA LEU A 430 -8.12 -16.45 -29.25
C LEU A 430 -6.94 -16.79 -28.33
N GLY A 431 -5.74 -16.30 -28.65
CA GLY A 431 -4.55 -16.48 -27.81
C GLY A 431 -4.73 -15.91 -26.41
N SER A 432 -5.32 -14.71 -26.28
CA SER A 432 -5.61 -14.11 -24.98
C SER A 432 -6.62 -14.93 -24.16
N THR A 433 -7.64 -15.51 -24.81
CA THR A 433 -8.58 -16.43 -24.15
C THR A 433 -7.91 -17.73 -23.72
N VAL A 434 -7.04 -18.33 -24.54
CA VAL A 434 -6.29 -19.52 -24.11
C VAL A 434 -5.39 -19.19 -22.91
N LEU A 435 -4.75 -18.03 -22.91
CA LEU A 435 -3.93 -17.61 -21.77
C LEU A 435 -4.74 -17.41 -20.48
N ILE A 436 -6.03 -17.05 -20.54
CA ILE A 436 -6.84 -16.91 -19.32
C ILE A 436 -7.12 -18.28 -18.69
N LEU A 437 -7.41 -19.28 -19.53
CA LEU A 437 -7.61 -20.67 -19.08
C LEU A 437 -6.32 -21.25 -18.49
N VAL A 438 -5.17 -21.01 -19.16
CA VAL A 438 -3.85 -21.41 -18.63
C VAL A 438 -3.56 -20.73 -17.30
N SER A 439 -3.92 -19.45 -17.16
CA SER A 439 -3.72 -18.71 -15.90
C SER A 439 -4.57 -19.28 -14.76
N TRP A 440 -5.83 -19.61 -15.06
CA TRP A 440 -6.72 -20.27 -14.09
C TRP A 440 -6.18 -21.65 -13.70
N LEU A 441 -5.76 -22.47 -14.66
CA LEU A 441 -5.18 -23.79 -14.40
C LEU A 441 -3.91 -23.69 -13.52
N LEU A 442 -3.04 -22.73 -13.79
CA LEU A 442 -1.84 -22.48 -12.97
C LEU A 442 -2.18 -22.09 -11.53
N CYS A 443 -3.26 -21.33 -11.33
CA CYS A 443 -3.74 -20.98 -10.00
C CYS A 443 -4.44 -22.17 -9.32
N GLU A 444 -5.17 -23.00 -10.07
CA GLU A 444 -5.82 -24.20 -9.55
C GLU A 444 -4.82 -25.27 -9.10
N LEU A 445 -3.68 -25.41 -9.79
CA LEU A 445 -2.57 -26.29 -9.39
C LEU A 445 -1.98 -25.97 -7.99
N VAL A 446 -2.29 -24.79 -7.45
CA VAL A 446 -1.87 -24.37 -6.10
C VAL A 446 -3.08 -24.14 -5.17
N ASP A 447 -4.25 -24.67 -5.53
CA ASP A 447 -5.53 -24.52 -4.82
C ASP A 447 -5.99 -23.06 -4.66
N ARG A 448 -5.55 -22.17 -5.57
CA ARG A 448 -5.88 -20.74 -5.58
C ARG A 448 -6.67 -20.32 -6.84
N GLY A 449 -7.23 -21.24 -7.61
CA GLY A 449 -8.02 -20.91 -8.82
C GLY A 449 -9.33 -20.17 -8.51
N ALA A 450 -9.84 -20.28 -7.28
CA ALA A 450 -11.00 -19.53 -6.79
C ALA A 450 -10.75 -18.02 -6.64
N TYR A 451 -9.50 -17.55 -6.72
CA TYR A 451 -9.14 -16.14 -6.53
C TYR A 451 -9.01 -15.43 -7.90
N PRO A 452 -10.03 -14.66 -8.35
CA PRO A 452 -10.07 -14.11 -9.70
C PRO A 452 -8.99 -13.04 -9.94
N LEU A 453 -8.65 -12.24 -8.93
CA LEU A 453 -7.60 -11.22 -9.04
C LEU A 453 -6.21 -11.85 -9.27
N LEU A 454 -5.92 -12.95 -8.60
CA LEU A 454 -4.68 -13.70 -8.79
C LEU A 454 -4.58 -14.24 -10.22
N THR A 455 -5.64 -14.87 -10.70
CA THR A 455 -5.74 -15.37 -12.08
C THR A 455 -5.56 -14.25 -13.10
N MET A 456 -6.13 -13.07 -12.85
CA MET A 456 -5.97 -11.90 -13.71
C MET A 456 -4.51 -11.42 -13.79
N PHE A 457 -3.78 -11.37 -12.66
CA PHE A 457 -2.37 -10.96 -12.68
C PHE A 457 -1.48 -11.94 -13.46
N VAL A 458 -1.70 -13.24 -13.28
CA VAL A 458 -1.00 -14.28 -14.06
C VAL A 458 -1.32 -14.12 -15.55
N TRP A 459 -2.59 -13.90 -15.90
CA TRP A 459 -3.02 -13.67 -17.29
C TRP A 459 -2.36 -12.44 -17.91
N MET A 460 -2.31 -11.33 -17.19
CA MET A 460 -1.64 -10.11 -17.65
C MET A 460 -0.14 -10.33 -17.87
N HIS A 461 0.52 -11.06 -16.97
CA HIS A 461 1.93 -11.43 -17.14
C HIS A 461 2.14 -12.28 -18.40
N LEU A 462 1.34 -13.32 -18.58
CA LEU A 462 1.43 -14.22 -19.74
C LEU A 462 1.14 -13.47 -21.05
N CYS A 463 0.15 -12.58 -21.08
CA CYS A 463 -0.14 -11.73 -22.24
C CYS A 463 1.07 -10.84 -22.60
N ARG A 464 1.73 -10.25 -21.59
CA ARG A 464 2.95 -9.45 -21.80
C ARG A 464 4.09 -10.29 -22.38
N GLN A 465 4.31 -11.50 -21.87
CA GLN A 465 5.33 -12.40 -22.39
C GLN A 465 5.01 -12.84 -23.83
N GLY A 466 3.75 -13.16 -24.11
CA GLY A 466 3.26 -13.47 -25.46
C GLY A 466 3.56 -12.34 -26.45
N LEU A 467 3.22 -11.09 -26.10
CA LEU A 467 3.54 -9.92 -26.92
C LEU A 467 5.05 -9.73 -27.14
N SER A 468 5.87 -9.96 -26.11
CA SER A 468 7.33 -9.88 -26.21
C SER A 468 7.91 -10.96 -27.13
N MET A 469 7.41 -12.19 -27.04
CA MET A 469 7.78 -13.29 -27.92
C MET A 469 7.38 -13.00 -29.37
N MET A 470 6.15 -12.53 -29.61
CA MET A 470 5.72 -12.10 -30.94
C MET A 470 6.62 -11.01 -31.51
N HIS A 471 7.04 -10.04 -30.68
CA HIS A 471 7.95 -8.99 -31.12
C HIS A 471 9.33 -9.53 -31.52
N ARG A 472 9.89 -10.44 -30.72
CA ARG A 472 11.18 -11.10 -31.01
C ARG A 472 11.09 -11.95 -32.27
N TRP A 473 10.01 -12.72 -32.42
CA TRP A 473 9.77 -13.54 -33.60
C TRP A 473 9.62 -12.69 -34.87
N ALA A 474 8.84 -11.61 -34.81
CA ALA A 474 8.72 -10.67 -35.92
C ALA A 474 10.07 -10.06 -36.31
N LYS A 475 10.91 -9.69 -35.32
CA LYS A 475 12.27 -9.17 -35.58
C LYS A 475 13.15 -10.24 -36.23
N TRP A 476 13.14 -11.47 -35.71
CA TRP A 476 13.90 -12.59 -36.27
C TRP A 476 13.46 -12.93 -37.69
N ALA A 477 12.15 -13.06 -37.95
CA ALA A 477 11.59 -13.31 -39.27
C ALA A 477 11.98 -12.21 -40.28
N THR A 478 12.00 -10.94 -39.86
CA THR A 478 12.49 -9.83 -40.71
C THR A 478 14.00 -9.85 -40.93
N THR A 479 14.77 -10.40 -39.99
CA THR A 479 16.24 -10.53 -40.09
C THR A 479 16.62 -11.67 -41.03
N MET A 480 15.87 -12.78 -40.99
CA MET A 480 16.00 -13.91 -41.91
C MET A 480 15.65 -13.55 -43.37
N THR A 481 14.75 -12.58 -43.58
CA THR A 481 14.24 -12.27 -44.93
C THR A 481 14.95 -11.13 -45.66
N ARG A 482 15.89 -10.36 -45.05
CA ARG A 482 16.64 -9.28 -45.75
C ARG A 482 18.04 -8.98 -45.19
N VAL A 483 19.07 -9.17 -46.02
CA VAL A 483 20.43 -8.59 -45.91
C VAL A 483 20.50 -7.11 -46.37
N THR A 484 19.47 -6.54 -47.00
CA THR A 484 19.51 -5.14 -47.47
C THR A 484 18.32 -4.30 -46.98
N LEU A 485 18.62 -3.05 -46.61
CA LEU A 485 17.78 -2.00 -45.98
C LEU A 485 17.68 -2.04 -44.45
N ARG A 486 18.63 -1.33 -43.83
CA ARG A 486 18.66 -0.84 -42.45
C ARG A 486 17.44 0.04 -42.14
N ARG A 487 16.26 -0.58 -41.96
CA ARG A 487 15.06 0.11 -41.48
C ARG A 487 15.25 0.39 -39.99
N ARG A 488 15.63 1.62 -39.64
CA ARG A 488 15.54 2.14 -38.26
C ARG A 488 14.07 2.04 -37.82
N SER A 489 13.71 0.92 -37.19
CA SER A 489 12.53 0.81 -36.37
C SER A 489 12.65 1.88 -35.29
N THR A 490 11.94 2.99 -35.45
CA THR A 490 11.82 4.01 -34.40
C THR A 490 11.16 3.33 -33.22
N GLN A 491 11.96 2.83 -32.30
CA GLN A 491 11.48 2.30 -31.04
C GLN A 491 10.84 3.49 -30.33
N ILE A 492 9.51 3.53 -30.28
CA ILE A 492 8.79 4.51 -29.46
C ILE A 492 9.13 4.13 -28.02
N ARG A 493 10.16 4.76 -27.47
CA ARG A 493 10.44 4.72 -26.03
C ARG A 493 9.72 5.91 -25.43
N PHE A 494 9.31 5.81 -24.17
CA PHE A 494 8.94 7.00 -23.42
C PHE A 494 10.08 8.01 -23.58
N CYS A 495 9.75 9.19 -24.11
CA CYS A 495 10.66 10.30 -24.31
C CYS A 495 10.97 10.90 -22.95
N THR A 496 11.75 10.15 -22.18
CA THR A 496 12.18 10.56 -20.85
C THR A 496 13.36 11.54 -20.90
N ASP A 497 13.75 12.01 -22.09
CA ASP A 497 14.78 13.02 -22.28
C ASP A 497 14.13 14.19 -23.02
N PRO A 498 14.00 15.39 -22.41
CA PRO A 498 13.48 16.55 -23.10
C PRO A 498 14.34 16.79 -24.34
N THR A 499 13.68 16.98 -25.48
CA THR A 499 14.35 17.19 -26.78
C THR A 499 15.45 18.25 -26.68
N ARG A 500 16.52 18.14 -27.48
CA ARG A 500 17.67 19.07 -27.54
C ARG A 500 17.33 20.58 -27.62
N ALA A 501 16.07 20.92 -27.88
CA ALA A 501 15.53 22.27 -28.01
C ALA A 501 15.20 23.00 -26.69
N GLU A 502 15.21 22.34 -25.52
CA GLU A 502 15.04 23.05 -24.23
C GLU A 502 16.37 23.57 -23.66
N SER A 503 16.35 24.76 -23.03
CA SER A 503 17.51 25.43 -22.42
C SER A 503 18.37 24.45 -21.61
N ALA A 504 19.70 24.50 -21.76
CA ALA A 504 20.64 23.62 -21.07
C ALA A 504 20.43 23.56 -19.54
N GLN A 505 19.97 24.67 -18.95
CA GLN A 505 19.71 24.78 -17.51
C GLN A 505 18.54 23.90 -17.02
N ARG A 506 17.43 23.81 -17.76
CA ARG A 506 16.32 22.88 -17.44
C ARG A 506 16.72 21.41 -17.58
N ARG A 507 17.65 21.11 -18.49
CA ARG A 507 18.19 19.74 -18.67
C ARG A 507 19.01 19.29 -17.48
N VAL A 508 19.89 20.15 -16.97
CA VAL A 508 20.72 19.84 -15.79
C VAL A 508 19.85 19.62 -14.55
N SER A 509 18.89 20.52 -14.29
CA SER A 509 17.97 20.36 -13.14
C SER A 509 17.11 19.10 -13.26
N TYR A 510 16.62 18.78 -14.46
CA TYR A 510 15.84 17.57 -14.71
C TYR A 510 16.66 16.29 -14.50
N GLN A 511 17.86 16.23 -15.07
CA GLN A 511 18.73 15.07 -14.94
C GLN A 511 19.11 14.83 -13.48
N LEU A 512 19.40 15.88 -12.72
CA LEU A 512 19.68 15.81 -11.29
C LEU A 512 18.47 15.29 -10.51
N GLN A 513 17.30 15.93 -10.66
CA GLN A 513 16.07 15.51 -9.97
C GLN A 513 15.69 14.06 -10.28
N ARG A 514 15.87 13.61 -11.52
CA ARG A 514 15.61 12.23 -11.93
C ARG A 514 16.67 11.24 -11.46
N GLN A 515 17.93 11.66 -11.35
CA GLN A 515 18.98 10.84 -10.74
C GLN A 515 18.70 10.64 -9.25
N VAL A 516 18.33 11.72 -8.54
CA VAL A 516 17.90 11.65 -7.13
C VAL A 516 16.66 10.77 -7.00
N GLY A 517 15.63 10.97 -7.84
CA GLY A 517 14.44 10.11 -7.83
C GLY A 517 14.74 8.63 -8.10
N ARG A 518 15.63 8.32 -9.05
CA ARG A 518 16.08 6.94 -9.30
C ARG A 518 16.90 6.39 -8.13
N LEU A 519 17.73 7.19 -7.49
CA LEU A 519 18.50 6.80 -6.32
C LEU A 519 17.57 6.49 -5.15
N ILE A 520 16.57 7.33 -4.89
CA ILE A 520 15.55 7.12 -3.85
C ILE A 520 14.81 5.79 -4.10
N VAL A 521 14.30 5.58 -5.32
CA VAL A 521 13.62 4.32 -5.68
C VAL A 521 14.56 3.10 -5.52
N ARG A 522 15.85 3.24 -5.85
CA ARG A 522 16.84 2.16 -5.68
C ARG A 522 17.12 1.84 -4.22
N ILE A 523 17.43 2.84 -3.40
CA ILE A 523 17.66 2.69 -1.96
C ILE A 523 16.42 2.02 -1.34
N PHE A 524 15.23 2.47 -1.75
CA PHE A 524 13.99 1.87 -1.31
C PHE A 524 13.83 0.41 -1.74
N LEU A 525 14.05 0.06 -3.01
CA LEU A 525 13.98 -1.33 -3.48
C LEU A 525 14.99 -2.24 -2.76
N ILE A 526 16.20 -1.72 -2.46
CA ILE A 526 17.20 -2.42 -1.66
C ILE A 526 16.70 -2.62 -0.23
N SER A 527 16.09 -1.60 0.38
CA SER A 527 15.49 -1.71 1.71
C SER A 527 14.39 -2.76 1.76
N VAL A 528 13.49 -2.78 0.77
CA VAL A 528 12.41 -3.78 0.65
C VAL A 528 12.98 -5.18 0.45
N ALA A 529 13.97 -5.34 -0.44
CA ALA A 529 14.61 -6.64 -0.65
C ALA A 529 15.36 -7.13 0.60
N SER A 530 16.00 -6.23 1.34
CA SER A 530 16.69 -6.56 2.59
C SER A 530 15.70 -6.96 3.66
N PHE A 531 14.59 -6.23 3.80
CA PHE A 531 13.50 -6.56 4.71
C PHE A 531 12.86 -7.92 4.37
N ALA A 532 12.61 -8.18 3.09
CA ALA A 532 12.14 -9.47 2.58
C ALA A 532 13.10 -10.60 2.94
N ALA A 533 14.41 -10.40 2.72
CA ALA A 533 15.42 -11.40 3.01
C ALA A 533 15.51 -11.71 4.51
N ILE A 534 15.43 -10.69 5.37
CA ILE A 534 15.40 -10.86 6.82
C ILE A 534 14.17 -11.67 7.25
N LEU A 535 13.00 -11.36 6.68
CA LEU A 535 11.75 -12.07 6.94
C LEU A 535 11.81 -13.55 6.53
N VAL A 536 12.27 -13.83 5.31
CA VAL A 536 12.46 -15.21 4.83
C VAL A 536 13.44 -15.95 5.72
N LEU A 537 14.57 -15.32 6.07
CA LEU A 537 15.55 -15.91 6.97
C LEU A 537 14.95 -16.23 8.34
N CYS A 538 14.22 -15.29 8.94
CA CYS A 538 13.55 -15.49 10.22
C CYS A 538 12.50 -16.62 10.14
N ALA A 539 11.72 -16.67 9.06
CA ALA A 539 10.73 -17.72 8.85
C ALA A 539 11.39 -19.11 8.73
N VAL A 540 12.43 -19.24 7.90
CA VAL A 540 13.18 -20.51 7.74
C VAL A 540 13.77 -20.94 9.07
N MET A 541 14.44 -20.02 9.78
CA MET A 541 15.05 -20.29 11.07
C MET A 541 14.01 -20.69 12.13
N ALA A 542 12.85 -20.01 12.17
CA ALA A 542 11.76 -20.35 13.08
C ALA A 542 11.20 -21.75 12.81
N THR A 543 10.99 -22.13 11.55
CA THR A 543 10.48 -23.47 11.22
C THR A 543 11.52 -24.55 11.49
N LEU A 544 12.81 -24.30 11.19
CA LEU A 544 13.89 -25.23 11.54
C LEU A 544 14.02 -25.42 13.05
N GLN A 545 13.93 -24.33 13.81
CA GLN A 545 13.93 -24.37 15.26
C GLN A 545 12.76 -25.19 15.82
N GLN A 546 11.54 -24.98 15.30
CA GLN A 546 10.36 -25.75 15.72
C GLN A 546 10.46 -27.24 15.40
N ARG A 547 11.05 -27.61 14.26
CA ARG A 547 11.22 -29.02 13.85
C ARG A 547 12.32 -29.74 14.61
N SER A 548 13.46 -29.06 14.80
CA SER A 548 14.60 -29.62 15.55
C SER A 548 14.32 -29.71 17.05
N GLY A 549 13.33 -28.96 17.55
CA GLY A 549 13.10 -28.83 18.98
C GLY A 549 14.24 -28.08 19.69
N PHE A 550 15.11 -27.39 18.93
CA PHE A 550 16.26 -26.68 19.47
C PHE A 550 15.80 -25.39 20.18
N PHE A 551 15.38 -25.55 21.42
CA PHE A 551 15.16 -24.47 22.36
C PHE A 551 16.25 -24.57 23.42
N VAL A 552 16.82 -23.43 23.85
CA VAL A 552 17.88 -23.44 24.86
C VAL A 552 17.31 -24.04 26.16
N GLU A 553 17.79 -25.21 26.56
CA GLU A 553 17.22 -25.98 27.68
C GLU A 553 17.37 -25.26 29.03
N GLU A 554 18.50 -24.58 29.24
CA GLU A 554 18.68 -23.73 30.41
C GLU A 554 18.06 -22.35 30.16
N GLY A 555 17.06 -21.97 30.97
CA GLY A 555 16.41 -20.67 30.86
C GLY A 555 17.40 -19.50 30.85
N ILE A 556 17.21 -18.57 29.91
CA ILE A 556 17.97 -17.31 29.77
C ILE A 556 17.76 -16.44 31.01
N ILE A 557 16.57 -16.48 31.61
CA ILE A 557 16.26 -15.80 32.86
C ILE A 557 16.23 -16.80 33.99
N ARG A 558 16.96 -16.49 35.06
CA ARG A 558 17.04 -17.29 36.29
C ARG A 558 16.84 -16.40 37.50
N TRP A 559 16.28 -16.96 38.55
CA TRP A 559 16.20 -16.30 39.83
C TRP A 559 16.91 -17.13 40.89
N ARG A 560 17.40 -16.46 41.93
CA ARG A 560 17.90 -17.11 43.13
C ARG A 560 17.58 -16.29 44.37
N PRO A 561 17.27 -16.93 45.51
CA PRO A 561 17.23 -16.22 46.77
C PRO A 561 18.65 -15.77 47.14
N VAL A 562 18.76 -14.58 47.69
CA VAL A 562 20.00 -14.05 48.29
C VAL A 562 19.72 -13.69 49.74
N ASP A 563 20.74 -13.62 50.59
CA ASP A 563 20.60 -13.47 52.06
C ASP A 563 19.70 -12.30 52.49
N ALA A 564 19.58 -11.27 51.64
CA ALA A 564 18.80 -10.06 51.86
C ALA A 564 17.65 -9.81 50.85
N GLY A 565 17.28 -10.81 50.03
CA GLY A 565 16.18 -10.66 49.07
C GLY A 565 16.21 -11.61 47.87
N ILE A 566 15.94 -11.07 46.67
CA ILE A 566 15.76 -11.84 45.43
C ILE A 566 16.67 -11.28 44.36
N GLN A 567 17.46 -12.13 43.72
CA GLN A 567 18.23 -11.75 42.54
C GLN A 567 17.66 -12.44 41.31
N ILE A 568 17.35 -11.65 40.29
CA ILE A 568 16.93 -12.12 38.97
C ILE A 568 18.04 -11.77 37.98
N THR A 569 18.56 -12.79 37.31
CA THR A 569 19.64 -12.66 36.33
C THR A 569 19.08 -13.00 34.95
N ASN A 570 19.14 -12.02 34.06
CA ASN A 570 18.82 -12.19 32.65
C ASN A 570 20.16 -12.37 31.92
N ALA A 571 20.53 -13.62 31.63
CA ALA A 571 21.85 -14.14 31.30
C ALA A 571 22.52 -13.48 30.07
N GLY A 572 22.88 -12.21 30.24
CA GLY A 572 23.58 -11.38 29.27
C GLY A 572 23.01 -9.97 29.09
N ALA A 573 21.81 -9.65 29.59
CA ALA A 573 21.19 -8.34 29.39
C ALA A 573 21.18 -7.48 30.66
N SER A 574 20.78 -8.05 31.80
CA SER A 574 20.63 -7.32 33.07
C SER A 574 20.66 -8.21 34.31
N VAL A 575 20.96 -7.60 35.45
CA VAL A 575 20.81 -8.19 36.78
C VAL A 575 19.92 -7.27 37.61
N LEU A 576 18.86 -7.84 38.19
CA LEU A 576 17.96 -7.18 39.12
C LEU A 576 18.16 -7.76 40.51
N THR A 577 18.39 -6.91 41.51
CA THR A 577 18.45 -7.30 42.92
C THR A 577 17.41 -6.53 43.71
N LEU A 578 16.43 -7.26 44.27
CA LEU A 578 15.38 -6.74 45.13
C LEU A 578 15.74 -7.04 46.59
N THR A 579 15.71 -6.03 47.46
CA THR A 579 16.04 -6.16 48.88
C THR A 579 14.78 -6.15 49.71
N THR A 580 14.62 -7.10 50.62
CA THR A 580 13.42 -7.20 51.46
C THR A 580 13.54 -6.39 52.77
N HIS A 581 12.41 -6.00 53.35
CA HIS A 581 12.35 -5.24 54.61
C HIS A 581 12.97 -5.96 55.82
N ASN A 582 13.03 -7.30 55.81
CA ASN A 582 13.55 -8.09 56.93
C ASN A 582 15.08 -8.25 56.93
N ALA A 583 15.79 -7.67 55.97
CA ALA A 583 17.23 -7.87 55.82
C ALA A 583 18.02 -6.64 56.24
N SER A 584 18.94 -6.80 57.21
CA SER A 584 19.93 -5.77 57.53
C SER A 584 20.97 -5.72 56.40
N TRP A 585 20.83 -4.76 55.49
CA TRP A 585 21.80 -4.53 54.41
C TRP A 585 23.19 -4.22 55.00
N LYS A 586 24.16 -5.14 54.83
CA LYS A 586 25.59 -4.96 55.14
C LYS A 586 26.44 -4.76 53.88
N GLY A 587 25.88 -4.17 52.82
CA GLY A 587 26.64 -3.81 51.62
C GLY A 587 27.30 -2.46 51.79
N ASN A 588 28.62 -2.39 51.59
CA ASN A 588 29.38 -1.13 51.52
C ASN A 588 28.67 -0.15 50.58
N SER A 589 28.20 0.95 51.17
CA SER A 589 27.59 2.07 50.46
C SER A 589 28.69 2.85 49.71
N THR A 590 29.32 2.23 48.72
CA THR A 590 30.17 2.94 47.77
C THR A 590 29.32 3.31 46.57
N LYS A 591 28.82 4.56 46.61
CA LYS A 591 28.55 5.40 45.43
C LYS A 591 27.92 4.67 44.24
N VAL A 592 26.63 4.35 44.32
CA VAL A 592 25.80 4.28 43.11
C VAL A 592 25.04 5.60 43.02
N MET A 593 25.70 6.54 42.33
CA MET A 593 25.12 7.62 41.54
C MET A 593 23.71 8.10 41.95
N ARG A 594 23.61 8.68 43.15
CA ARG A 594 22.75 9.85 43.37
C ARG A 594 23.42 11.00 42.63
N THR A 595 23.41 10.97 41.30
CA THR A 595 23.85 12.13 40.51
C THR A 595 22.85 13.25 40.74
N ASP A 596 23.25 14.22 41.54
CA ASP A 596 22.91 15.63 41.41
C ASP A 596 21.45 16.01 41.06
N GLU A 597 20.47 15.41 41.73
CA GLU A 597 19.20 16.09 42.02
C GLU A 597 19.16 16.52 43.49
N SER A 598 20.16 17.31 43.89
CA SER A 598 20.14 18.08 45.14
C SER A 598 19.34 19.38 45.00
N GLY A 599 18.20 19.35 44.29
CA GLY A 599 17.50 20.60 43.94
C GLY A 599 15.99 20.57 43.72
N LEU A 600 15.30 19.43 43.65
CA LEU A 600 13.83 19.39 43.51
C LEU A 600 13.21 18.44 44.54
N VAL A 601 13.38 18.80 45.80
CA VAL A 601 12.42 18.40 46.83
C VAL A 601 11.20 19.30 46.62
N ASP A 602 10.02 18.71 46.38
CA ASP A 602 8.77 19.47 46.31
C ASP A 602 8.61 20.32 47.59
N VAL A 603 7.81 21.39 47.54
CA VAL A 603 7.55 22.35 48.63
C VAL A 603 7.20 21.64 49.97
N MET A 604 6.80 20.37 49.91
CA MET A 604 6.46 19.50 51.04
C MET A 604 7.52 18.46 51.47
N GLY A 605 8.77 18.50 50.98
CA GLY A 605 9.80 17.58 51.48
C GLY A 605 9.79 16.18 50.83
N ARG A 606 8.99 15.95 49.79
CA ARG A 606 8.80 14.63 49.15
C ARG A 606 9.56 14.53 47.83
N SER A 607 10.10 13.34 47.55
CA SER A 607 10.62 13.01 46.22
C SER A 607 9.48 13.05 45.20
N PRO A 608 9.69 13.56 43.98
CA PRO A 608 8.67 13.57 42.95
C PRO A 608 8.24 12.14 42.59
N SER A 609 6.94 11.86 42.73
CA SER A 609 6.30 10.60 42.37
C SER A 609 5.57 10.72 41.04
N TYR A 610 5.51 9.64 40.26
CA TYR A 610 4.68 9.59 39.06
C TYR A 610 3.20 9.73 39.39
N ALA A 611 2.43 10.29 38.46
CA ALA A 611 0.98 10.46 38.62
C ALA A 611 0.22 9.13 38.82
N ILE A 612 0.78 8.02 38.34
CA ILE A 612 0.21 6.68 38.53
C ILE A 612 0.47 6.08 39.91
N CYS A 613 1.39 6.64 40.71
CA CYS A 613 1.71 6.07 42.02
C CYS A 613 0.47 6.10 42.93
N GLY A 614 0.23 5.02 43.67
CA GLY A 614 -0.97 4.83 44.49
C GLY A 614 -2.22 4.36 43.73
N HIS A 615 -2.19 4.32 42.39
CA HIS A 615 -3.26 3.71 41.61
C HIS A 615 -3.20 2.18 41.70
N GLN A 616 -4.37 1.55 41.88
CA GLN A 616 -4.49 0.11 42.05
C GLN A 616 -5.62 -0.45 41.18
N TRP A 617 -5.41 -1.65 40.63
CA TRP A 617 -6.45 -2.45 39.98
C TRP A 617 -6.63 -3.74 40.77
N HIS A 618 -7.82 -3.95 41.34
CA HIS A 618 -8.09 -5.11 42.20
C HIS A 618 -7.07 -5.31 43.34
N ALA A 619 -6.67 -4.20 43.98
CA ALA A 619 -5.62 -4.14 45.01
C ALA A 619 -4.20 -4.51 44.54
N LEU A 620 -3.99 -4.71 43.24
CA LEU A 620 -2.67 -4.82 42.63
C LEU A 620 -2.20 -3.46 42.12
N GLN A 621 -0.97 -3.13 42.45
CA GLN A 621 -0.26 -1.93 42.01
C GLN A 621 0.34 -2.14 40.62
N LEU A 622 0.76 -1.04 39.99
CA LEU A 622 1.49 -1.11 38.73
C LEU A 622 2.79 -1.92 38.85
N VAL A 623 3.50 -1.83 39.99
CA VAL A 623 4.70 -2.64 40.23
C VAL A 623 4.36 -4.13 40.27
N ASP A 624 3.18 -4.52 40.76
CA ASP A 624 2.73 -5.90 40.77
C ASP A 624 2.53 -6.42 39.35
N PHE A 625 1.82 -5.69 38.50
CA PHE A 625 1.66 -6.07 37.09
C PHE A 625 2.99 -6.12 36.35
N THR A 626 3.94 -5.26 36.71
CA THR A 626 5.30 -5.27 36.16
C THR A 626 6.07 -6.52 36.58
N LEU A 627 5.99 -6.91 37.86
CA LEU A 627 6.58 -8.16 38.37
C LEU A 627 5.90 -9.41 37.79
N LEU A 628 4.58 -9.42 37.69
CA LEU A 628 3.81 -10.52 37.09
C LEU A 628 4.20 -10.70 35.62
N SER A 629 4.37 -9.61 34.86
CA SER A 629 4.79 -9.63 33.44
C SER A 629 6.17 -10.27 33.22
N LEU A 630 7.00 -10.38 34.26
CA LEU A 630 8.29 -11.07 34.20
C LEU A 630 8.16 -12.60 34.30
N LEU A 631 7.12 -13.11 34.97
CA LEU A 631 7.01 -14.53 35.29
C LEU A 631 6.95 -15.48 34.08
N PRO A 632 6.25 -15.15 32.96
CA PRO A 632 6.20 -16.04 31.79
C PRO A 632 7.53 -16.23 31.06
N TYR A 633 8.55 -15.42 31.38
CA TYR A 633 9.90 -15.60 30.83
C TYR A 633 10.69 -16.73 31.50
N PHE A 634 10.29 -17.15 32.70
CA PHE A 634 10.96 -18.26 33.39
C PHE A 634 10.49 -19.59 32.83
N LYS A 635 11.42 -20.38 32.29
CA LYS A 635 11.15 -21.79 31.97
C LYS A 635 11.02 -22.57 33.28
N PRO A 636 9.92 -23.30 33.53
CA PRO A 636 9.74 -24.06 34.76
C PRO A 636 10.73 -25.22 34.78
N THR A 637 11.81 -25.09 35.56
CA THR A 637 12.85 -26.11 35.75
C THR A 637 13.12 -26.26 37.25
N ASP A 638 13.92 -27.24 37.67
CA ASP A 638 14.27 -27.41 39.09
C ASP A 638 14.98 -26.17 39.67
N HIS A 639 15.66 -25.40 38.82
CA HIS A 639 16.32 -24.14 39.18
C HIS A 639 15.38 -22.91 39.13
N ASN A 640 14.21 -23.03 38.51
CA ASN A 640 13.23 -21.96 38.34
C ASN A 640 11.85 -22.40 38.88
N ASN A 641 11.73 -22.44 40.21
CA ASN A 641 10.46 -22.75 40.88
C ASN A 641 9.53 -21.52 40.88
N LEU A 642 8.64 -21.44 39.87
CA LEU A 642 7.70 -20.32 39.71
C LEU A 642 6.75 -20.13 40.92
N PRO A 643 6.12 -21.19 41.48
CA PRO A 643 5.30 -21.04 42.69
C PRO A 643 6.03 -20.40 43.86
N GLU A 644 7.29 -20.80 44.10
CA GLU A 644 8.12 -20.22 45.16
C GLU A 644 8.49 -18.76 44.87
N LEU A 645 8.88 -18.46 43.62
CA LEU A 645 9.15 -17.09 43.20
C LEU A 645 7.93 -16.18 43.40
N LEU A 646 6.75 -16.64 42.98
CA LEU A 646 5.50 -15.90 43.11
C LEU A 646 5.18 -15.61 44.59
N ARG A 647 5.33 -16.59 45.49
CA ARG A 647 5.15 -16.38 46.93
C ARG A 647 6.12 -15.34 47.51
N ARG A 648 7.34 -15.26 46.99
CA ARG A 648 8.33 -14.26 47.41
C ARG A 648 8.07 -12.87 46.84
N LEU A 649 7.60 -12.77 45.61
CA LEU A 649 7.28 -11.50 44.95
C LEU A 649 5.95 -10.91 45.43
N MET A 650 4.98 -11.76 45.75
CA MET A 650 3.60 -11.39 46.07
C MET A 650 3.11 -12.02 47.39
N PRO A 651 3.84 -11.91 48.51
CA PRO A 651 3.46 -12.57 49.78
C PRO A 651 2.16 -12.03 50.39
N HIS A 652 1.73 -10.84 49.96
CA HIS A 652 0.55 -10.14 50.46
C HIS A 652 -0.75 -10.53 49.73
N MET A 653 -0.67 -11.35 48.68
CA MET A 653 -1.83 -11.73 47.85
C MET A 653 -2.04 -13.25 47.84
N ASP A 654 -3.29 -13.69 47.85
CA ASP A 654 -3.66 -15.09 47.62
C ASP A 654 -3.76 -15.37 46.12
N ILE A 655 -2.61 -15.61 45.49
CA ILE A 655 -2.49 -15.92 44.07
C ILE A 655 -2.08 -17.37 43.88
N THR A 656 -2.87 -18.10 43.10
CA THR A 656 -2.58 -19.49 42.71
C THR A 656 -2.34 -19.59 41.22
N ILE A 657 -1.32 -20.35 40.80
CA ILE A 657 -1.05 -20.60 39.39
C ILE A 657 -1.98 -21.71 38.92
N THR A 658 -2.94 -21.39 38.05
CA THR A 658 -3.85 -22.37 37.45
C THR A 658 -3.28 -22.97 36.16
N ARG A 659 -2.45 -22.20 35.44
CA ARG A 659 -1.76 -22.66 34.23
C ARG A 659 -0.32 -22.18 34.20
N LEU A 660 0.61 -23.13 34.14
CA LEU A 660 2.03 -22.87 33.91
C LEU A 660 2.32 -22.58 32.43
N PRO A 661 3.40 -21.84 32.13
CA PRO A 661 3.84 -21.68 30.75
C PRO A 661 4.29 -23.05 30.22
N GLY A 662 3.83 -23.41 29.01
CA GLY A 662 4.10 -24.71 28.42
C GLY A 662 5.61 -25.00 28.31
N LYS A 663 6.05 -26.13 28.90
CA LYS A 663 7.47 -26.50 29.02
C LYS A 663 8.17 -26.68 27.65
N HIS A 664 7.40 -27.09 26.63
CA HIS A 664 7.88 -27.35 25.24
C HIS A 664 6.76 -27.15 24.21
N THR A 665 5.98 -26.08 24.29
CA THR A 665 4.89 -25.86 23.33
C THR A 665 5.40 -25.11 22.10
N ARG A 666 5.01 -25.56 20.89
CA ARG A 666 5.13 -24.78 19.62
C ARG A 666 4.41 -23.41 19.68
N ARG A 667 3.75 -23.10 20.80
CA ARG A 667 2.81 -21.99 20.97
C ARG A 667 3.38 -20.97 21.96
N ARG A 668 2.92 -19.72 21.86
CA ARG A 668 3.33 -18.59 22.71
C ARG A 668 3.24 -18.96 24.20
N PRO A 669 4.28 -18.72 25.03
CA PRO A 669 4.18 -18.95 26.46
C PRO A 669 3.28 -17.90 27.11
N TRP A 670 2.36 -18.36 27.92
CA TRP A 670 1.47 -17.53 28.73
C TRP A 670 1.09 -18.30 29.99
N MET A 671 0.67 -17.58 31.02
CA MET A 671 0.27 -18.14 32.31
C MET A 671 -1.12 -17.66 32.70
N GLU A 672 -1.80 -18.47 33.50
CA GLU A 672 -3.02 -18.06 34.18
C GLU A 672 -2.81 -18.11 35.68
N LEU A 673 -3.20 -17.03 36.34
CA LEU A 673 -3.17 -16.86 37.77
C LEU A 673 -4.59 -16.58 38.25
N LEU A 674 -4.95 -17.20 39.37
CA LEU A 674 -6.21 -16.97 40.06
C LEU A 674 -5.93 -16.21 41.35
N LEU A 675 -6.37 -14.96 41.39
CA LEU A 675 -6.36 -14.11 42.57
C LEU A 675 -7.69 -14.29 43.30
N ARG A 676 -7.64 -14.73 44.56
CA ARG A 676 -8.82 -14.81 45.43
C ARG A 676 -8.88 -13.62 46.35
N ARG A 677 -10.03 -12.94 46.37
CA ARG A 677 -10.27 -11.80 47.26
C ARG A 677 -11.63 -11.92 47.91
N GLY A 678 -11.65 -12.46 49.13
CA GLY A 678 -12.91 -12.78 49.80
C GLY A 678 -13.69 -13.81 48.98
N GLU A 679 -14.88 -13.45 48.52
CA GLU A 679 -15.72 -14.31 47.66
C GLU A 679 -15.48 -14.07 46.16
N GLU A 680 -14.73 -13.04 45.77
CA GLU A 680 -14.45 -12.72 44.36
C GLU A 680 -13.22 -13.49 43.83
N GLU A 681 -13.37 -14.05 42.63
CA GLU A 681 -12.30 -14.72 41.89
C GLU A 681 -11.93 -13.91 40.63
N ILE A 682 -10.68 -13.44 40.58
CA ILE A 682 -10.16 -12.67 39.46
C ILE A 682 -9.12 -13.51 38.71
N THR A 683 -9.30 -13.63 37.39
CA THR A 683 -8.33 -14.32 36.54
C THR A 683 -7.35 -13.32 35.94
N ILE A 684 -6.06 -13.55 36.16
CA ILE A 684 -4.99 -12.76 35.55
C ILE A 684 -4.32 -13.62 34.48
N VAL A 685 -4.35 -13.16 33.24
CA VAL A 685 -3.69 -13.79 32.10
C VAL A 685 -2.42 -13.02 31.79
N VAL A 686 -1.28 -13.68 31.94
CA VAL A 686 0.04 -13.06 31.76
C VAL A 686 0.71 -13.63 30.52
N VAL A 687 1.02 -12.79 29.54
CA VAL A 687 1.59 -13.22 28.24
C VAL A 687 3.07 -12.87 28.17
N ALA A 688 3.90 -13.84 27.78
CA ALA A 688 5.33 -13.61 27.57
C ALA A 688 5.58 -12.71 26.34
N GLY A 689 6.57 -11.82 26.44
CA GLY A 689 7.08 -11.10 25.28
C GLY A 689 8.06 -11.92 24.46
N THR A 690 8.95 -11.22 23.76
CA THR A 690 9.96 -11.83 22.87
C THR A 690 10.96 -12.64 23.68
N LEU A 691 11.03 -13.96 23.44
CA LEU A 691 12.08 -14.82 23.94
C LEU A 691 13.26 -14.79 22.97
N VAL A 692 14.44 -14.47 23.48
CA VAL A 692 15.63 -14.27 22.65
C VAL A 692 16.03 -15.55 21.91
N ASP A 693 15.76 -16.72 22.51
CA ASP A 693 15.99 -18.03 21.91
C ASP A 693 14.86 -18.51 20.99
N ARG A 694 13.82 -17.72 20.71
CA ARG A 694 12.69 -18.13 19.84
C ARG A 694 12.56 -17.20 18.64
N VAL A 695 13.06 -17.64 17.48
CA VAL A 695 13.06 -16.83 16.24
C VAL A 695 11.64 -16.49 15.77
N GLU A 696 10.68 -17.37 16.03
CA GLU A 696 9.26 -17.16 15.71
C GLU A 696 8.67 -15.90 16.37
N ASP A 697 9.23 -15.45 17.50
CA ASP A 697 8.77 -14.26 18.21
C ASP A 697 9.14 -13.00 17.44
N TYR A 698 10.35 -12.95 16.88
CA TYR A 698 10.78 -11.85 16.01
C TYR A 698 9.95 -11.80 14.74
N LEU A 699 9.63 -12.97 14.17
CA LEU A 699 8.76 -13.05 12.99
C LEU A 699 7.36 -12.50 13.29
N GLU A 700 6.79 -12.84 14.45
CA GLU A 700 5.50 -12.33 14.90
C GLU A 700 5.53 -10.80 15.09
N ASN A 701 6.59 -10.27 15.72
CA ASN A 701 6.76 -8.82 15.83
C ASN A 701 6.73 -8.12 14.46
N ILE A 702 7.46 -8.65 13.48
CA ILE A 702 7.48 -8.04 12.15
C ILE A 702 6.08 -8.12 11.52
N ARG A 703 5.41 -9.28 11.53
CA ARG A 703 4.07 -9.43 10.96
C ARG A 703 3.02 -8.54 11.62
N MET A 704 3.07 -8.38 12.94
CA MET A 704 2.09 -7.60 13.68
C MET A 704 2.24 -6.09 13.46
N TRP A 705 3.46 -5.56 13.31
CA TRP A 705 3.69 -4.10 13.24
C TRP A 705 4.27 -3.57 11.92
N THR A 706 4.37 -4.37 10.85
CA THR A 706 4.90 -3.90 9.56
C THR A 706 4.13 -2.70 9.02
N GLU A 707 2.80 -2.77 8.98
CA GLU A 707 1.98 -1.71 8.38
C GLU A 707 2.11 -0.34 9.07
N PRO A 708 1.92 -0.21 10.40
CA PRO A 708 2.08 1.08 11.07
C PRO A 708 3.52 1.61 11.02
N VAL A 709 4.54 0.75 11.12
CA VAL A 709 5.95 1.16 11.03
C VAL A 709 6.25 1.74 9.65
N VAL A 710 5.82 1.06 8.58
CA VAL A 710 5.99 1.54 7.20
C VAL A 710 5.23 2.86 6.98
N LEU A 711 4.02 2.98 7.52
CA LEU A 711 3.26 4.23 7.49
C LEU A 711 3.99 5.36 8.21
N HIS A 712 4.58 5.11 9.38
CA HIS A 712 5.33 6.10 10.14
C HIS A 712 6.56 6.61 9.38
N ILE A 713 7.28 5.71 8.70
CA ILE A 713 8.37 6.08 7.79
C ILE A 713 7.84 6.99 6.68
N PHE A 714 6.69 6.66 6.08
CA PHE A 714 6.09 7.47 5.03
C PHE A 714 5.53 8.82 5.54
N GLN A 715 5.07 8.91 6.79
CA GLN A 715 4.64 10.18 7.41
C GLN A 715 5.77 11.22 7.46
N THR A 716 7.03 10.78 7.50
CA THR A 716 8.21 11.67 7.47
C THR A 716 8.38 12.33 6.10
N VAL A 717 7.98 11.64 5.02
CA VAL A 717 8.13 12.11 3.62
C VAL A 717 6.86 12.78 3.10
N PHE A 718 5.69 12.30 3.53
CA PHE A 718 4.37 12.74 3.04
C PHE A 718 3.56 13.36 4.18
N PRO A 719 3.57 14.70 4.33
CA PRO A 719 2.86 15.39 5.41
C PRO A 719 1.35 15.07 5.45
N THR A 720 0.72 14.74 4.32
CA THR A 720 -0.70 14.38 4.33
C THR A 720 -0.97 13.09 5.09
N ILE A 721 -0.04 12.12 5.10
CA ILE A 721 -0.18 10.87 5.85
C ILE A 721 -0.13 11.16 7.35
N ARG A 722 0.72 12.11 7.77
CA ARG A 722 0.79 12.55 9.17
C ARG A 722 -0.51 13.21 9.63
N ALA A 723 -1.24 13.86 8.72
CA ALA A 723 -2.52 14.51 9.00
C ALA A 723 -3.72 13.55 8.95
N TRP A 724 -3.51 12.25 8.69
CA TRP A 724 -4.62 11.29 8.61
C TRP A 724 -5.26 11.03 9.97
N PRO A 725 -6.60 11.10 10.05
CA PRO A 725 -7.35 10.56 11.19
C PRO A 725 -7.13 9.05 11.35
N ARG A 726 -7.39 8.53 12.56
CA ARG A 726 -7.29 7.09 12.86
C ARG A 726 -8.06 6.23 11.86
N SER A 727 -9.30 6.62 11.55
CA SER A 727 -10.16 5.85 10.65
C SER A 727 -9.65 5.82 9.22
N THR A 728 -8.96 6.86 8.76
CA THR A 728 -8.28 6.86 7.45
C THR A 728 -7.14 5.85 7.43
N THR A 729 -6.32 5.85 8.48
CA THR A 729 -5.25 4.86 8.62
C THR A 729 -5.79 3.44 8.73
N ALA A 730 -6.85 3.24 9.53
CA ALA A 730 -7.55 1.97 9.66
C ALA A 730 -8.18 1.50 8.35
N LEU A 731 -8.78 2.42 7.57
CA LEU A 731 -9.31 2.15 6.24
C LEU A 731 -8.21 1.65 5.30
N VAL A 732 -7.05 2.31 5.30
CA VAL A 732 -5.90 1.90 4.48
C VAL A 732 -5.44 0.50 4.89
N ILE A 733 -5.14 0.27 6.18
CA ILE A 733 -4.68 -1.02 6.69
C ILE A 733 -5.72 -2.13 6.42
N GLY A 734 -6.99 -1.88 6.67
CA GLY A 734 -8.08 -2.84 6.42
C GLY A 734 -8.24 -3.17 4.95
N THR A 735 -8.23 -2.16 4.07
CA THR A 735 -8.29 -2.36 2.61
C THR A 735 -7.10 -3.16 2.10
N MET A 736 -5.91 -2.89 2.64
CA MET A 736 -4.71 -3.64 2.31
C MET A 736 -4.84 -5.12 2.69
N HIS A 737 -5.32 -5.41 3.90
CA HIS A 737 -5.51 -6.78 4.35
C HIS A 737 -6.56 -7.52 3.52
N GLN A 738 -7.66 -6.86 3.16
CA GLN A 738 -8.65 -7.39 2.22
C GLN A 738 -8.06 -7.66 0.83
N LEU A 739 -7.21 -6.76 0.32
CA LEU A 739 -6.52 -6.95 -0.95
C LEU A 739 -5.57 -8.16 -0.90
N LEU A 740 -4.82 -8.33 0.18
CA LEU A 740 -3.96 -9.50 0.39
C LEU A 740 -4.76 -10.80 0.45
N ALA A 741 -5.88 -10.81 1.19
CA ALA A 741 -6.79 -11.95 1.23
C ALA A 741 -7.34 -12.30 -0.16
N SER A 742 -7.72 -11.29 -0.96
CA SER A 742 -8.21 -11.48 -2.33
C SER A 742 -7.15 -12.02 -3.31
N MET A 743 -5.87 -11.91 -2.96
CA MET A 743 -4.74 -12.49 -3.70
C MET A 743 -4.29 -13.85 -3.12
N ALA A 744 -5.10 -14.46 -2.25
CA ALA A 744 -4.80 -15.73 -1.59
C ALA A 744 -3.62 -15.70 -0.61
N VAL A 745 -3.30 -14.51 -0.07
CA VAL A 745 -2.25 -14.32 0.94
C VAL A 745 -2.86 -13.79 2.26
N PRO A 746 -3.78 -14.53 2.92
CA PRO A 746 -4.36 -14.07 4.18
C PRO A 746 -3.37 -14.23 5.35
N ASP A 747 -3.21 -13.20 6.16
CA ASP A 747 -2.36 -13.23 7.36
C ASP A 747 -3.21 -13.54 8.60
N ASN A 748 -3.61 -14.81 8.77
CA ASN A 748 -4.67 -15.19 9.72
C ASN A 748 -4.19 -16.08 10.89
N GLN A 749 -2.94 -16.55 10.84
CA GLN A 749 -2.36 -17.42 11.87
C GLN A 749 -1.52 -16.59 12.84
N TRP A 750 -2.21 -15.92 13.76
CA TRP A 750 -1.60 -15.13 14.82
C TRP A 750 -1.38 -15.95 16.08
N GLN A 751 -0.29 -15.67 16.79
CA GLN A 751 0.06 -16.41 17.99
C GLN A 751 -0.83 -16.09 19.20
N TYR A 752 -1.55 -14.95 19.19
CA TYR A 752 -2.50 -14.60 20.24
C TYR A 752 -3.79 -15.44 20.22
N ARG A 753 -4.04 -16.22 19.15
CA ARG A 753 -5.34 -16.87 18.93
C ARG A 753 -5.75 -17.80 20.06
N GLU A 754 -4.81 -18.60 20.59
CA GLU A 754 -5.07 -19.48 21.73
C GLU A 754 -5.47 -18.69 22.98
N VAL A 755 -4.76 -17.59 23.27
CA VAL A 755 -5.07 -16.73 24.43
C VAL A 755 -6.45 -16.10 24.27
N LEU A 756 -6.78 -15.64 23.06
CA LEU A 756 -8.09 -15.06 22.76
C LEU A 756 -9.23 -16.08 22.89
N GLU A 757 -9.06 -17.28 22.34
CA GLU A 757 -10.04 -18.38 22.45
C GLU A 757 -10.28 -18.76 23.91
N HIS A 758 -9.21 -18.85 24.70
CA HIS A 758 -9.28 -19.12 26.13
C HIS A 758 -10.02 -18.03 26.89
N VAL A 759 -9.65 -16.76 26.71
CA VAL A 759 -10.27 -15.62 27.42
C VAL A 759 -11.74 -15.46 27.05
N ARG A 760 -12.14 -15.77 25.81
CA ARG A 760 -13.55 -15.79 25.38
C ARG A 760 -14.33 -16.96 25.97
N GLY A 761 -13.66 -18.07 26.30
CA GLY A 761 -14.25 -19.18 27.02
C GLY A 761 -14.54 -18.89 28.50
N ILE A 762 -13.94 -17.84 29.06
CA ILE A 762 -14.20 -17.41 30.44
C ILE A 762 -15.54 -16.64 30.50
N PRO A 763 -16.44 -16.98 31.46
CA PRO A 763 -17.72 -16.29 31.64
C PRO A 763 -17.60 -14.77 31.72
N VAL A 764 -18.58 -14.05 31.15
CA VAL A 764 -18.55 -12.58 31.01
C VAL A 764 -18.55 -11.87 32.37
N ASP A 765 -19.22 -12.45 33.37
CA ASP A 765 -19.32 -12.00 34.75
C ASP A 765 -18.03 -12.17 35.55
N ARG A 766 -17.16 -13.10 35.17
CA ARG A 766 -15.85 -13.27 35.82
C ARG A 766 -14.90 -12.18 35.39
N GLU A 767 -14.25 -11.53 36.36
CA GLU A 767 -13.26 -10.50 36.09
C GLU A 767 -11.97 -11.11 35.53
N VAL A 768 -11.50 -10.54 34.42
CA VAL A 768 -10.30 -10.98 33.70
C VAL A 768 -9.41 -9.78 33.41
N VAL A 769 -8.16 -9.86 33.85
CA VAL A 769 -7.13 -8.85 33.60
C VAL A 769 -6.01 -9.47 32.77
N LEU A 770 -5.68 -8.85 31.64
CA LEU A 770 -4.55 -9.24 30.81
C LEU A 770 -3.35 -8.37 31.11
N THR A 771 -2.16 -8.96 31.17
CA THR A 771 -0.91 -8.23 31.32
C THR A 771 0.23 -8.92 30.60
N GLY A 772 1.31 -8.19 30.38
CA GLY A 772 2.47 -8.68 29.66
C GLY A 772 3.44 -7.56 29.30
N HIS A 773 4.64 -7.96 28.92
CA HIS A 773 5.72 -7.07 28.54
C HIS A 773 6.06 -7.14 27.05
N SER A 774 6.47 -6.03 26.43
CA SER A 774 6.96 -6.00 25.04
C SER A 774 5.91 -6.59 24.08
N LEU A 775 6.27 -7.56 23.23
CA LEU A 775 5.34 -8.35 22.40
C LEU A 775 4.12 -8.89 23.20
N GLY A 776 4.33 -9.36 24.43
CA GLY A 776 3.28 -9.92 25.29
C GLY A 776 2.33 -8.84 25.80
N GLY A 777 2.83 -7.63 26.02
CA GLY A 777 2.02 -6.46 26.31
C GLY A 777 1.17 -6.05 25.11
N GLY A 778 1.75 -6.04 23.91
CA GLY A 778 1.01 -5.80 22.65
C GLY A 778 -0.11 -6.83 22.42
N ILE A 779 0.19 -8.12 22.66
CA ILE A 779 -0.81 -9.20 22.62
C ILE A 779 -1.90 -8.98 23.68
N ALA A 780 -1.54 -8.62 24.91
CA ALA A 780 -2.50 -8.35 25.98
C ALA A 780 -3.46 -7.21 25.59
N LEU A 781 -2.96 -6.12 24.98
CA LEU A 781 -3.80 -5.03 24.49
C LEU A 781 -4.75 -5.47 23.37
N ILE A 782 -4.28 -6.26 22.40
CA ILE A 782 -5.11 -6.76 21.30
C ILE A 782 -6.18 -7.72 21.82
N VAL A 783 -5.79 -8.71 22.65
CA VAL A 783 -6.73 -9.67 23.22
C VAL A 783 -7.73 -8.95 24.13
N GLY A 784 -7.28 -7.99 24.95
CA GLY A 784 -8.14 -7.18 25.81
C GLY A 784 -9.18 -6.39 25.02
N ALA A 785 -8.76 -5.76 23.91
CA ALA A 785 -9.69 -5.08 23.02
C ALA A 785 -10.70 -6.05 22.39
N LEU A 786 -10.25 -7.17 21.81
CA LEU A 786 -11.11 -8.15 21.11
C LEU A 786 -12.01 -8.99 22.03
N SER A 787 -11.74 -9.01 23.33
CA SER A 787 -12.52 -9.71 24.37
C SER A 787 -13.24 -8.75 25.33
N ARG A 788 -13.07 -7.43 25.15
CA ARG A 788 -13.60 -6.36 26.03
C ARG A 788 -13.18 -6.50 27.50
N ARG A 789 -11.97 -7.00 27.74
CA ARG A 789 -11.36 -7.19 29.07
C ARG A 789 -10.29 -6.14 29.34
N LEU A 790 -9.98 -5.90 30.61
CA LEU A 790 -8.94 -4.95 31.02
C LEU A 790 -7.56 -5.47 30.61
N ALA A 791 -6.75 -4.62 29.97
CA ALA A 791 -5.35 -4.91 29.65
C ALA A 791 -4.42 -3.87 30.28
N ILE A 792 -3.45 -4.34 31.08
CA ILE A 792 -2.40 -3.54 31.71
C ILE A 792 -1.08 -3.99 31.09
N ALA A 793 -0.59 -3.24 30.12
CA ALA A 793 0.56 -3.62 29.32
C ALA A 793 1.81 -2.82 29.73
N ILE A 794 2.93 -3.52 29.81
CA ILE A 794 4.21 -2.98 30.27
C ILE A 794 5.17 -2.87 29.09
N GLN A 795 5.61 -1.66 28.78
CA GLN A 795 6.45 -1.33 27.63
C GLN A 795 5.99 -2.01 26.33
N PRO A 796 4.68 -1.98 26.00
CA PRO A 796 4.20 -2.61 24.79
C PRO A 796 4.60 -1.78 23.56
N PRO A 797 4.65 -2.37 22.36
CA PRO A 797 4.43 -1.59 21.15
C PRO A 797 2.99 -1.04 21.16
N GLY A 798 2.77 0.11 20.51
CA GLY A 798 1.42 0.62 20.34
C GLY A 798 0.52 -0.34 19.56
N VAL A 799 -0.80 -0.19 19.68
CA VAL A 799 -1.77 -1.01 18.93
C VAL A 799 -2.91 -0.18 18.32
N TYR A 800 -2.81 1.15 18.36
CA TYR A 800 -3.90 2.05 17.99
C TYR A 800 -4.34 1.90 16.53
N HIS A 801 -3.39 1.77 15.59
CA HIS A 801 -3.66 1.54 14.18
C HIS A 801 -3.66 0.06 13.83
N THR A 802 -2.74 -0.72 14.40
CA THR A 802 -2.64 -2.18 14.18
C THR A 802 -3.92 -2.92 14.53
N LEU A 803 -4.63 -2.50 15.58
CA LEU A 803 -5.86 -3.15 16.01
C LEU A 803 -6.92 -3.26 14.89
N ALA A 804 -6.93 -2.34 13.93
CA ALA A 804 -7.87 -2.35 12.81
C ALA A 804 -7.81 -3.64 11.99
N LYS A 805 -6.62 -4.22 11.77
CA LYS A 805 -6.50 -5.48 11.01
C LYS A 805 -7.00 -6.68 11.81
N HIS A 806 -6.80 -6.68 13.13
CA HIS A 806 -7.25 -7.75 14.01
C HIS A 806 -8.77 -7.70 14.25
N GLN A 807 -9.35 -6.49 14.30
CA GLN A 807 -10.80 -6.28 14.38
C GLN A 807 -11.51 -6.71 13.09
N ALA A 808 -10.97 -6.34 11.92
CA ALA A 808 -11.51 -6.75 10.63
C ALA A 808 -11.59 -8.28 10.47
N GLN A 809 -10.63 -9.03 11.03
CA GLN A 809 -10.65 -10.50 11.02
C GLN A 809 -11.75 -11.09 11.93
N GLN A 810 -12.21 -10.36 12.93
CA GLN A 810 -13.18 -10.80 13.93
C GLN A 810 -14.60 -10.24 13.68
N ASP A 811 -14.80 -9.52 12.58
CA ASP A 811 -16.03 -8.76 12.28
C ASP A 811 -16.44 -7.80 13.42
N ASP A 812 -15.45 -7.33 14.18
CA ASP A 812 -15.65 -6.37 15.27
C ASP A 812 -15.46 -4.95 14.74
N THR A 813 -16.41 -4.07 15.05
CA THR A 813 -16.43 -2.67 14.58
C THR A 813 -16.28 -1.66 15.72
N GLU A 814 -16.11 -2.11 16.96
CA GLU A 814 -16.12 -1.23 18.12
C GLU A 814 -14.74 -0.61 18.40
N ILE A 815 -14.55 0.62 17.92
CA ILE A 815 -13.25 1.30 17.89
C ILE A 815 -12.82 1.84 19.28
N HIS A 816 -13.78 2.04 20.19
CA HIS A 816 -13.56 2.74 21.46
C HIS A 816 -13.10 1.85 22.62
N VAL A 817 -13.20 0.53 22.49
CA VAL A 817 -12.88 -0.42 23.58
C VAL A 817 -11.45 -0.25 24.07
N LEU A 818 -10.50 -0.01 23.16
CA LEU A 818 -9.11 0.25 23.51
C LEU A 818 -8.96 1.47 24.43
N HIS A 819 -9.78 2.51 24.28
CA HIS A 819 -9.68 3.71 25.13
C HIS A 819 -10.26 3.52 26.54
N GLN A 820 -11.14 2.54 26.72
CA GLN A 820 -11.88 2.35 27.97
C GLN A 820 -11.20 1.36 28.93
N LYS A 821 -10.58 0.33 28.38
CA LYS A 821 -10.08 -0.82 29.15
C LYS A 821 -8.61 -1.16 28.85
N SER A 822 -7.80 -0.16 28.51
CA SER A 822 -6.37 -0.36 28.36
C SER A 822 -5.51 0.66 29.11
N PHE A 823 -4.41 0.17 29.64
CA PHE A 823 -3.35 0.92 30.27
C PHE A 823 -2.01 0.50 29.67
N SER A 824 -1.17 1.45 29.30
CA SER A 824 0.19 1.21 28.80
C SER A 824 1.20 1.97 29.64
N LEU A 825 2.12 1.25 30.26
CA LEU A 825 3.33 1.83 30.85
C LEU A 825 4.40 1.93 29.75
N ILE A 826 4.89 3.12 29.47
CA ILE A 826 5.94 3.35 28.47
C ILE A 826 7.16 4.00 29.12
N VAL A 827 8.33 3.82 28.54
CA VAL A 827 9.61 4.32 29.10
C VAL A 827 10.29 5.20 28.06
N GLU A 828 10.77 6.37 28.45
CA GLU A 828 11.49 7.28 27.55
C GLU A 828 12.70 6.60 26.89
N GLY A 829 12.90 6.86 25.60
CA GLY A 829 14.00 6.23 24.85
C GLY A 829 13.82 4.74 24.55
N ASP A 830 12.73 4.10 24.97
CA ASP A 830 12.36 2.77 24.47
C ASP A 830 11.96 2.87 22.99
N VAL A 831 12.60 2.09 22.11
CA VAL A 831 12.30 2.11 20.67
C VAL A 831 11.02 1.36 20.31
N ILE A 832 10.62 0.39 21.12
CA ILE A 832 9.49 -0.51 20.81
C ILE A 832 8.16 0.22 20.92
N GLN A 833 8.05 1.16 21.86
CA GLN A 833 6.84 1.96 22.04
C GLN A 833 6.45 2.78 20.79
N HIS A 834 7.39 3.01 19.86
CA HIS A 834 7.20 3.86 18.68
C HIS A 834 6.69 3.10 17.44
N PHE A 835 6.49 1.78 17.52
CA PHE A 835 6.06 0.99 16.36
C PHE A 835 4.63 1.30 15.91
N ASP A 836 3.79 1.79 16.82
CA ASP A 836 2.45 2.30 16.57
C ASP A 836 2.07 3.22 17.74
N HIS A 837 0.95 3.93 17.63
CA HIS A 837 0.44 4.79 18.70
C HIS A 837 -0.24 3.96 19.81
N HIS A 838 -0.30 4.52 21.01
CA HIS A 838 -0.96 3.92 22.16
C HIS A 838 -2.40 4.44 22.29
N GLY A 839 -3.31 3.54 22.68
CA GLY A 839 -4.67 3.89 23.10
C GLY A 839 -4.83 3.79 24.61
N GLY A 840 -5.97 4.25 25.13
CA GLY A 840 -6.25 4.20 26.57
C GLY A 840 -5.40 5.16 27.41
N LEU A 841 -5.17 4.77 28.66
CA LEU A 841 -4.33 5.52 29.58
C LEU A 841 -2.85 5.16 29.36
N VAL A 842 -2.00 6.17 29.22
CA VAL A 842 -0.55 5.99 29.00
C VAL A 842 0.20 6.69 30.12
N GLN A 843 1.06 5.95 30.82
CA GLN A 843 2.01 6.51 31.78
C GLN A 843 3.41 6.40 31.20
N THR A 844 4.12 7.54 31.13
CA THR A 844 5.52 7.59 30.73
C THR A 844 6.43 7.60 31.96
N LEU A 845 7.43 6.73 31.98
CA LEU A 845 8.53 6.75 32.94
C LEU A 845 9.80 7.27 32.27
N MET A 846 10.67 7.92 33.04
CA MET A 846 12.03 8.22 32.61
C MET A 846 12.87 6.95 32.49
N CYS A 847 13.91 7.01 31.67
CA CYS A 847 14.90 5.94 31.57
C CYS A 847 16.25 6.40 32.14
N ASP A 848 16.82 5.60 33.04
CA ASP A 848 18.14 5.87 33.62
C ASP A 848 19.30 5.55 32.66
N GLN A 849 18.99 5.01 31.47
CA GLN A 849 19.95 4.48 30.49
C GLN A 849 19.65 5.03 29.08
N THR A 850 19.30 6.31 28.97
CA THR A 850 18.95 6.96 27.68
C THR A 850 20.08 6.90 26.66
N ASP A 851 21.34 6.87 27.10
CA ASP A 851 22.52 6.67 26.25
C ASP A 851 22.56 5.26 25.61
N LYS A 852 21.79 4.30 26.14
CA LYS A 852 21.75 2.90 25.74
C LYS A 852 20.37 2.50 25.18
N SER A 853 19.54 3.46 24.80
CA SER A 853 18.24 3.24 24.16
C SER A 853 18.32 2.36 22.92
N MET A 854 19.32 2.56 22.05
CA MET A 854 19.51 1.78 20.82
C MET A 854 19.94 0.33 21.07
N THR A 855 20.48 0.01 22.25
CA THR A 855 20.86 -1.35 22.64
C THR A 855 19.80 -2.01 23.52
N MET A 856 18.57 -1.49 23.52
CA MET A 856 17.44 -1.98 24.32
C MET A 856 17.58 -1.76 25.83
N GLY A 857 18.48 -0.88 26.29
CA GLY A 857 18.70 -0.61 27.71
C GLY A 857 17.45 -0.08 28.43
N CYS A 858 16.65 0.74 27.75
CA CYS A 858 15.40 1.28 28.28
C CYS A 858 14.20 0.31 28.14
N HIS A 859 14.32 -0.77 27.37
CA HIS A 859 13.22 -1.71 27.10
C HIS A 859 13.18 -2.90 28.08
N LEU A 860 14.12 -2.98 29.02
CA LEU A 860 14.20 -4.10 29.98
C LEU A 860 13.27 -3.87 31.19
N LEU A 861 12.45 -4.88 31.51
CA LEU A 861 11.54 -4.87 32.66
C LEU A 861 12.26 -4.56 33.97
N GLU A 862 13.47 -5.08 34.15
CA GLU A 862 14.25 -4.94 35.38
C GLU A 862 14.51 -3.46 35.73
N GLY A 863 14.75 -2.62 34.71
CA GLY A 863 14.89 -1.18 34.87
C GLY A 863 13.58 -0.53 35.29
N ALA A 864 12.47 -0.85 34.61
CA ALA A 864 11.15 -0.31 34.95
C ALA A 864 10.70 -0.69 36.36
N ILE A 865 10.99 -1.92 36.82
CA ILE A 865 10.69 -2.38 38.19
C ILE A 865 11.43 -1.52 39.22
N CYS A 866 12.75 -1.35 39.08
CA CYS A 866 13.51 -0.52 40.00
C CYS A 866 13.05 0.94 39.98
N HIS A 867 12.80 1.48 38.79
CA HIS A 867 12.37 2.87 38.65
C HIS A 867 10.99 3.11 39.30
N LEU A 868 10.06 2.16 39.17
CA LEU A 868 8.77 2.23 39.88
C LEU A 868 8.95 2.13 41.39
N LEU A 869 9.79 1.22 41.88
CA LEU A 869 10.04 1.05 43.32
C LEU A 869 10.69 2.30 43.94
N TRP A 870 11.61 2.98 43.24
CA TRP A 870 12.24 4.20 43.76
C TRP A 870 11.29 5.39 43.83
N HIS A 871 10.38 5.54 42.87
CA HIS A 871 9.52 6.73 42.76
C HIS A 871 8.11 6.55 43.31
N CYS A 872 7.53 5.35 43.21
CA CYS A 872 6.23 5.02 43.78
C CYS A 872 6.33 4.31 45.13
N GLY A 873 7.49 3.77 45.49
CA GLY A 873 7.63 2.90 46.65
C GLY A 873 6.96 1.54 46.45
N ASP A 874 6.83 0.81 47.55
CA ASP A 874 6.12 -0.46 47.63
C ASP A 874 5.13 -0.40 48.81
N GLU A 875 3.86 -0.10 48.54
CA GLU A 875 2.85 0.02 49.63
C GLU A 875 2.63 -1.33 50.32
N ALA A 876 2.91 -2.45 49.66
CA ALA A 876 2.88 -3.77 50.26
C ALA A 876 4.09 -4.04 51.19
N GLN A 877 5.05 -3.11 51.28
CA GLN A 877 6.22 -3.17 52.16
C GLN A 877 7.04 -4.47 52.00
N ARG A 878 7.13 -5.00 50.77
CA ARG A 878 7.91 -6.19 50.46
C ARG A 878 9.38 -5.82 50.27
N PHE A 879 9.63 -4.73 49.53
CA PHE A 879 10.96 -4.31 49.12
C PHE A 879 11.37 -2.93 49.67
N THR A 880 12.56 -2.85 50.25
CA THR A 880 13.17 -1.59 50.73
C THR A 880 14.01 -0.89 49.68
N ALA A 881 14.64 -1.66 48.80
CA ALA A 881 15.57 -1.17 47.81
C ALA A 881 15.60 -2.08 46.57
N CYS A 882 15.98 -1.47 45.45
CA CYS A 882 16.15 -2.14 44.17
C CYS A 882 17.49 -1.70 43.54
N GLN A 883 18.19 -2.64 42.91
CA GLN A 883 19.38 -2.35 42.12
C GLN A 883 19.28 -3.05 40.77
N HIS A 884 19.43 -2.28 39.68
CA HIS A 884 19.46 -2.78 38.31
C HIS A 884 20.83 -2.50 37.69
N GLU A 885 21.45 -3.53 37.13
CA GLU A 885 22.72 -3.44 36.40
C GLU A 885 22.52 -3.92 34.95
N TYR A 886 22.76 -3.03 33.99
CA TYR A 886 22.66 -3.33 32.55
C TYR A 886 24.01 -3.79 31.99
N GLN A 887 24.06 -4.97 31.35
CA GLN A 887 25.29 -5.64 30.93
C GLN A 887 25.34 -5.94 29.41
N PRO A 888 25.38 -4.92 28.52
CA PRO A 888 25.12 -5.07 27.08
C PRO A 888 26.05 -6.03 26.34
N MET A 889 27.33 -6.08 26.72
CA MET A 889 28.38 -6.79 25.98
C MET A 889 28.20 -8.32 26.01
N ARG A 890 27.46 -8.84 27.00
CA ARG A 890 27.13 -10.26 27.10
C ARG A 890 25.90 -10.63 26.26
N MET A 891 24.96 -9.71 26.03
CA MET A 891 23.74 -9.97 25.26
C MET A 891 24.06 -10.24 23.79
N THR A 892 24.84 -9.35 23.16
CA THR A 892 25.24 -9.52 21.74
C THR A 892 26.06 -10.79 21.57
N MET A 893 26.95 -11.09 22.51
CA MET A 893 27.77 -12.30 22.46
C MET A 893 26.94 -13.57 22.73
N SER A 894 25.97 -13.54 23.65
CA SER A 894 25.05 -14.67 23.88
C SER A 894 24.14 -14.92 22.69
N VAL A 895 23.64 -13.88 22.01
CA VAL A 895 22.85 -14.02 20.77
C VAL A 895 23.72 -14.58 19.65
N LEU A 896 24.92 -14.03 19.44
CA LEU A 896 25.85 -14.51 18.43
C LEU A 896 26.30 -15.94 18.71
N ASN A 897 26.54 -16.30 19.97
CA ASN A 897 26.89 -17.66 20.38
C ASN A 897 25.70 -18.60 20.21
N ALA A 898 24.48 -18.22 20.60
CA ALA A 898 23.30 -19.07 20.39
C ALA A 898 23.01 -19.30 18.89
N VAL A 899 23.16 -18.27 18.06
CA VAL A 899 23.04 -18.38 16.59
C VAL A 899 24.19 -19.21 16.02
N SER A 900 25.43 -19.00 16.48
CA SER A 900 26.60 -19.77 16.06
C SER A 900 26.54 -21.24 16.49
N ASP A 901 26.04 -21.52 17.68
CA ASP A 901 25.83 -22.87 18.20
C ASP A 901 24.69 -23.55 17.46
N PHE A 902 23.60 -22.84 17.17
CA PHE A 902 22.55 -23.35 16.29
C PHE A 902 23.11 -23.66 14.90
N ILE A 903 23.81 -22.72 14.26
CA ILE A 903 24.38 -22.92 12.92
C ILE A 903 25.38 -24.07 12.95
N SER A 904 26.31 -24.09 13.91
CA SER A 904 27.36 -25.10 13.99
C SER A 904 26.83 -26.48 14.35
N ASN A 905 25.83 -26.60 15.22
CA ASN A 905 25.21 -27.88 15.57
C ASN A 905 24.28 -28.37 14.46
N THR A 906 23.51 -27.49 13.83
CA THR A 906 22.69 -27.83 12.64
C THR A 906 23.59 -28.25 11.47
N TRP A 907 24.74 -27.60 11.30
CA TRP A 907 25.74 -27.91 10.27
C TRP A 907 26.57 -29.17 10.59
N ARG A 908 26.92 -29.41 11.88
CA ARG A 908 27.63 -30.61 12.33
C ARG A 908 26.73 -31.85 12.38
N SER A 909 25.42 -31.70 12.59
CA SER A 909 24.45 -32.79 12.41
C SER A 909 24.22 -33.05 10.92
N SER A 910 25.25 -33.52 10.22
CA SER A 910 25.21 -33.80 8.78
C SER A 910 24.16 -34.85 8.39
N GLN A 911 23.63 -35.63 9.34
CA GLN A 911 22.50 -36.54 9.11
C GLN A 911 21.16 -35.81 8.92
N ILE A 912 20.95 -34.66 9.56
CA ILE A 912 19.75 -33.82 9.36
C ILE A 912 19.81 -33.12 7.99
N TYR A 913 21.01 -32.69 7.58
CA TYR A 913 21.26 -32.12 6.25
C TYR A 913 21.14 -33.15 5.12
N GLN A 914 21.53 -34.41 5.35
CA GLN A 914 21.36 -35.50 4.37
C GLN A 914 19.91 -36.01 4.25
N GLY A 915 19.05 -35.75 5.26
CA GLY A 915 17.64 -36.14 5.27
C GLY A 915 16.65 -35.09 4.76
N MET A 916 17.09 -33.85 4.46
CA MET A 916 16.18 -32.74 4.09
C MET A 916 16.55 -32.05 2.76
N PRO A 917 16.49 -32.75 1.60
CA PRO A 917 16.69 -32.14 0.28
C PRO A 917 15.69 -31.00 -0.04
N GLU A 918 14.55 -30.98 0.66
CA GLU A 918 13.50 -29.96 0.57
C GLU A 918 13.99 -28.58 1.04
N LEU A 919 14.78 -28.53 2.12
CA LEU A 919 15.32 -27.28 2.68
C LEU A 919 16.32 -26.62 1.72
N GLN A 920 17.19 -27.42 1.09
CA GLN A 920 18.09 -26.93 0.05
C GLN A 920 17.30 -26.34 -1.11
N SER A 921 16.24 -27.02 -1.55
CA SER A 921 15.40 -26.56 -2.65
C SER A 921 14.69 -25.24 -2.34
N VAL A 922 14.18 -25.07 -1.11
CA VAL A 922 13.49 -23.85 -0.66
C VAL A 922 14.46 -22.69 -0.41
N ILE A 923 15.60 -22.94 0.21
CA ILE A 923 16.64 -21.90 0.41
C ILE A 923 17.23 -21.49 -0.94
N ILE A 924 17.55 -22.45 -1.82
CA ILE A 924 18.03 -22.16 -3.18
C ILE A 924 16.95 -21.43 -3.97
N ALA A 925 15.67 -21.81 -3.89
CA ALA A 925 14.59 -21.10 -4.56
C ALA A 925 14.40 -19.68 -3.99
N GLY A 926 14.36 -19.51 -2.67
CA GLY A 926 14.21 -18.21 -2.01
C GLY A 926 15.40 -17.28 -2.26
N VAL A 927 16.62 -17.80 -2.18
CA VAL A 927 17.85 -17.06 -2.52
C VAL A 927 17.92 -16.81 -4.02
N ALA A 928 17.56 -17.76 -4.88
CA ALA A 928 17.54 -17.55 -6.33
C ALA A 928 16.47 -16.55 -6.75
N VAL A 929 15.31 -16.52 -6.10
CA VAL A 929 14.25 -15.53 -6.35
C VAL A 929 14.68 -14.16 -5.83
N SER A 930 15.25 -14.08 -4.63
CA SER A 930 15.77 -12.83 -4.05
C SER A 930 16.94 -12.30 -4.87
N ALA A 931 17.88 -13.17 -5.26
CA ALA A 931 19.00 -12.84 -6.12
C ALA A 931 18.57 -12.54 -7.55
N SER A 932 17.54 -13.19 -8.10
CA SER A 932 16.97 -12.84 -9.41
C SER A 932 16.23 -11.51 -9.35
N PHE A 933 15.54 -11.23 -8.25
CA PHE A 933 14.87 -9.96 -8.00
C PHE A 933 15.91 -8.83 -7.87
N VAL A 934 16.95 -9.02 -7.06
CA VAL A 934 18.08 -8.08 -6.93
C VAL A 934 18.88 -7.96 -8.22
N ALA A 935 19.16 -9.05 -8.94
CA ALA A 935 19.88 -9.01 -10.21
C ALA A 935 19.06 -8.37 -11.33
N ARG A 936 17.73 -8.47 -11.29
CA ARG A 936 16.85 -7.89 -12.32
C ARG A 936 16.43 -6.45 -12.01
N TYR A 937 16.23 -6.12 -10.74
CA TYR A 937 15.69 -4.84 -10.29
C TYR A 937 16.70 -3.99 -9.50
N GLY A 938 17.70 -4.61 -8.87
CA GLY A 938 18.80 -3.98 -8.15
C GLY A 938 20.11 -3.84 -8.95
N ALA A 939 20.32 -4.63 -10.01
CA ALA A 939 21.53 -4.50 -10.82
C ALA A 939 21.57 -3.13 -11.52
N PRO A 940 22.75 -2.48 -11.56
CA PRO A 940 22.92 -1.27 -12.32
C PRO A 940 22.60 -1.60 -13.78
N TRP A 941 21.51 -1.03 -14.32
CA TRP A 941 21.42 -0.85 -15.75
C TRP A 941 22.60 0.03 -16.13
N ALA A 942 23.68 -0.62 -16.51
CA ALA A 942 24.86 -0.02 -17.06
C ALA A 942 24.41 0.94 -18.14
N SER A 943 24.90 2.17 -18.01
CA SER A 943 25.00 3.16 -19.06
C SER A 943 25.34 2.50 -20.39
N SER A 944 24.32 2.20 -21.18
CA SER A 944 24.45 2.16 -22.63
C SER A 944 23.79 3.41 -23.17
N THR A 945 24.46 4.54 -22.92
CA THR A 945 24.63 5.55 -23.95
C THR A 945 25.55 4.93 -25.00
N PRO A 946 25.07 4.48 -26.18
CA PRO A 946 25.93 4.60 -27.35
C PRO A 946 25.97 6.09 -27.68
N SER A 947 27.20 6.62 -27.69
CA SER A 947 27.60 7.87 -28.35
C SER A 947 26.85 8.11 -29.66
#